data_AF-A0A6S7GCG1-F1
#
_entry.id   AF-A0A6S7GCG1-F1
#
_cell.length_a   1.000
_cell.length_b   1.000
_cell.length_c   1.000
_cell.angle_alpha   90.00
_cell.angle_beta   90.00
_cell.angle_gamma   90.00
#
_symmetry.space_group_name_H-M   'P 1'
#
loop_
_entity.id
_entity.type
_entity.pdbx_description
1 polymer ?
#
loop_
_entity_poly.entity_id
_entity_poly.type
_entity_poly.pdbx_seq_one_letter_code
_entity_poly.pdbx_strand_id
1 'polypeptide(L)'
;MVIILDLSGSVIGNRLLIIKSAILKLLDTLQENDFVSIICFNKNAHYLKNCWDHLVQATERNKKILKAAIKSDSVDGKNVANVDKGFKLAFQTLENARKPNTENRTSKCTQTIAFFSDGVEGDTVAEDVFKQYNGNKEVRVFTYLVGRENGSPFEALKWIACNNRGFFYRIETLSDVRQTMVKYLTVLSRSRSSKPKWTPLYLDALGLGMTSALVVPIFDKTNNKKQLGVLGSDVRLDEILSNFPEPHLGSGGYPFIITNNGLVFYHPLLKTEEGAGLKHPANVYISELLHHFDNPDKTETLAKDMINGEVKEPSFADKDFQEFLVLAKYNNKFRIVKRKLSYSYKKISSDTSFSVGTAVTDYGSKLIDESVGDGAITAALKQLKERNVNISIAKKWPYCSKPINDWEELKTSLTNSKCTGTDDLTNLVKYDITKLGNQYTGWMPKKPSLSEVQAIFFGTTSGLTFYNSAGENATFSTSIKQEYFERAADSWKERTIIFSAASQNEAHASRAVVGKDNVLWGVVGIHMNSTYLKQIVNENHNMCETDEGTFCYLVDENGYIVSSKKEEKNGEFFGAVEGNVMRDLINQSVYEKYNFTDVQATCEPTPEESSSSIRLLDPFFSVVNYAKWWTQTIAL
;
A
#
# COMPACT_ATOMS: atom_id res chain seq x y z
N MET A 1 0.38 24.05 -9.57
CA MET A 1 1.29 24.50 -10.64
C MET A 1 0.55 24.41 -11.96
N VAL A 2 0.69 25.38 -12.85
CA VAL A 2 0.27 25.27 -14.25
C VAL A 2 1.51 25.29 -15.13
N ILE A 3 1.65 24.30 -16.01
CA ILE A 3 2.74 24.21 -16.97
C ILE A 3 2.21 24.73 -18.31
N ILE A 4 2.86 25.73 -18.89
CA ILE A 4 2.52 26.29 -20.19
C ILE A 4 3.59 25.87 -21.19
N LEU A 5 3.14 25.20 -22.26
CA LEU A 5 3.96 24.69 -23.34
C LEU A 5 3.69 25.48 -24.62
N ASP A 6 4.72 26.15 -25.13
CA ASP A 6 4.72 26.73 -26.48
C ASP A 6 4.78 25.62 -27.53
N LEU A 7 3.77 25.57 -28.41
CA LEU A 7 3.65 24.69 -29.57
C LEU A 7 3.57 25.51 -30.86
N SER A 8 4.22 26.66 -30.92
CA SER A 8 4.37 27.41 -32.18
C SER A 8 5.34 26.71 -33.15
N GLY A 9 5.39 27.20 -34.39
CA GLY A 9 6.27 26.62 -35.41
C GLY A 9 7.77 26.76 -35.09
N SER A 10 8.17 27.69 -34.22
CA SER A 10 9.58 27.93 -33.88
C SER A 10 10.19 26.81 -33.02
N VAL A 11 9.37 26.13 -32.23
CA VAL A 11 9.84 25.06 -31.33
C VAL A 11 10.02 23.71 -32.03
N ILE A 12 9.69 23.57 -33.31
CA ILE A 12 9.77 22.29 -34.05
C ILE A 12 11.20 21.72 -34.01
N GLY A 13 11.32 20.39 -33.88
CA GLY A 13 12.59 19.68 -33.86
C GLY A 13 13.20 19.55 -32.46
N ASN A 14 14.50 19.84 -32.33
CA ASN A 14 15.25 19.61 -31.08
C ASN A 14 14.71 20.41 -29.89
N ARG A 15 14.16 21.61 -30.11
CA ARG A 15 13.60 22.46 -29.04
C ARG A 15 12.41 21.78 -28.38
N LEU A 16 11.44 21.31 -29.17
CA LEU A 16 10.29 20.58 -28.66
C LEU A 16 10.70 19.29 -27.93
N LEU A 17 11.73 18.56 -28.42
CA LEU A 17 12.26 17.39 -27.73
C LEU A 17 12.81 17.76 -26.34
N ILE A 18 13.61 18.83 -26.25
CA ILE A 18 14.13 19.34 -24.97
C ILE A 18 12.98 19.76 -24.06
N ILE A 19 11.98 20.48 -24.56
CA ILE A 19 10.83 20.91 -23.77
C ILE A 19 10.04 19.70 -23.24
N LYS A 20 9.72 18.72 -24.10
CA LYS A 20 9.05 17.48 -23.70
C LYS A 20 9.84 16.80 -22.57
N SER A 21 11.15 16.63 -22.75
CA SER A 21 12.01 16.05 -21.70
C SER A 21 12.03 16.88 -20.41
N ALA A 22 12.02 18.21 -20.51
CA ALA A 22 11.99 19.10 -19.36
C ALA A 22 10.69 18.98 -18.57
N ILE A 23 9.55 18.94 -19.26
CA ILE A 23 8.25 18.74 -18.60
C ILE A 23 8.17 17.35 -17.96
N LEU A 24 8.65 16.29 -18.64
CA LEU A 24 8.71 14.95 -18.03
C LEU A 24 9.52 14.96 -16.73
N LYS A 25 10.66 15.64 -16.72
CA LYS A 25 11.52 15.76 -15.53
C LYS A 25 10.93 16.67 -14.45
N LEU A 26 10.19 17.71 -14.83
CA LEU A 26 9.45 18.57 -13.90
C LEU A 26 8.28 17.80 -13.26
N LEU A 27 7.57 16.95 -14.00
CA LEU A 27 6.54 16.08 -13.43
C LEU A 27 7.12 15.10 -12.40
N ASP A 28 8.36 14.62 -12.58
CA ASP A 28 9.03 13.78 -11.58
C ASP A 28 9.26 14.49 -10.23
N THR A 29 9.31 15.82 -10.20
CA THR A 29 9.56 16.57 -8.96
C THR A 29 8.29 16.84 -8.16
N LEU A 30 7.12 16.56 -8.73
CA LEU A 30 5.83 16.77 -8.08
C LEU A 30 5.44 15.56 -7.21
N GLN A 31 4.96 15.86 -6.00
CA GLN A 31 4.48 14.87 -5.04
C GLN A 31 2.95 14.83 -4.99
N GLU A 32 2.40 13.92 -4.20
CA GLU A 32 0.96 13.63 -4.11
C GLU A 32 0.18 14.79 -3.48
N ASN A 33 0.85 15.68 -2.74
CA ASN A 33 0.27 16.92 -2.23
C ASN A 33 0.25 18.06 -3.26
N ASP A 34 0.90 17.88 -4.41
CA ASP A 34 0.95 18.88 -5.47
C ASP A 34 -0.17 18.65 -6.48
N PHE A 35 -0.61 19.75 -7.08
CA PHE A 35 -1.63 19.75 -8.13
C PHE A 35 -1.06 20.40 -9.39
N VAL A 36 -1.34 19.81 -10.55
CA VAL A 36 -0.79 20.23 -11.83
C VAL A 36 -1.84 20.25 -12.93
N SER A 37 -1.71 21.21 -13.84
CA SER A 37 -2.37 21.19 -15.15
C SER A 37 -1.36 21.61 -16.21
N ILE A 38 -1.54 21.13 -17.44
CA ILE A 38 -0.66 21.43 -18.56
C ILE A 38 -1.50 22.08 -19.66
N ILE A 39 -1.09 23.27 -20.07
CA ILE A 39 -1.71 24.07 -21.11
C ILE A 39 -0.75 24.14 -22.29
N CYS A 40 -1.27 23.87 -23.47
CA CYS A 40 -0.55 24.02 -24.72
C CYS A 40 -1.11 25.22 -25.48
N PHE A 41 -0.25 26.01 -26.10
CA PHE A 41 -0.70 27.14 -26.92
C PHE A 41 0.09 27.28 -28.22
N ASN A 42 -0.62 27.78 -29.22
CA ASN A 42 -0.08 28.32 -30.45
C ASN A 42 -0.92 29.56 -30.82
N LYS A 43 -1.70 29.52 -31.91
CA LYS A 43 -2.74 30.51 -32.20
C LYS A 43 -3.87 30.50 -31.16
N ASN A 44 -4.15 29.36 -30.55
CA ASN A 44 -5.14 29.17 -29.48
C ASN A 44 -4.51 28.44 -28.28
N ALA A 45 -5.08 28.62 -27.09
CA ALA A 45 -4.68 27.91 -25.88
C ALA A 45 -5.70 26.82 -25.54
N HIS A 46 -5.22 25.64 -25.14
CA HIS A 46 -6.04 24.50 -24.74
C HIS A 46 -5.32 23.67 -23.68
N TYR A 47 -6.07 22.89 -22.91
CA TYR A 47 -5.51 21.91 -21.98
C TYR A 47 -4.88 20.76 -22.77
N LEU A 48 -3.72 20.25 -22.32
CA LEU A 48 -3.06 19.09 -22.95
C LEU A 48 -4.01 17.89 -23.05
N LYS A 49 -4.87 17.71 -22.05
CA LYS A 49 -5.90 16.69 -22.04
C LYS A 49 -7.26 17.33 -21.83
N ASN A 50 -8.13 17.24 -22.82
CA ASN A 50 -9.44 17.92 -22.84
C ASN A 50 -10.36 17.55 -21.67
N CYS A 51 -10.24 16.34 -21.11
CA CYS A 51 -11.03 15.94 -19.95
C CYS A 51 -10.54 16.55 -18.62
N TRP A 52 -9.38 17.22 -18.62
CA TRP A 52 -8.76 17.84 -17.43
C TRP A 52 -8.63 19.35 -17.62
N ASP A 53 -9.77 20.03 -17.53
CA ASP A 53 -9.91 21.49 -17.56
C ASP A 53 -9.62 22.19 -16.22
N HIS A 54 -9.01 21.46 -15.29
CA HIS A 54 -8.67 21.90 -13.94
C HIS A 54 -7.32 21.32 -13.50
N LEU A 55 -6.85 21.74 -12.32
CA LEU A 55 -5.68 21.15 -11.69
C LEU A 55 -6.01 19.73 -11.20
N VAL A 56 -5.17 18.76 -11.55
CA VAL A 56 -5.27 17.38 -11.07
C VAL A 56 -4.17 17.09 -10.06
N GLN A 57 -4.47 16.27 -9.05
CA GLN A 57 -3.49 15.82 -8.07
C GLN A 57 -2.36 15.05 -8.77
N ALA A 58 -1.10 15.33 -8.42
CA ALA A 58 0.08 14.74 -9.05
C ALA A 58 0.41 13.33 -8.51
N THR A 59 -0.60 12.45 -8.47
CA THR A 59 -0.42 11.02 -8.17
C THR A 59 0.41 10.34 -9.25
N GLU A 60 1.04 9.20 -8.93
CA GLU A 60 1.79 8.42 -9.93
C GLU A 60 0.95 8.04 -11.15
N ARG A 61 -0.32 7.69 -10.94
CA ARG A 61 -1.28 7.40 -12.02
C ARG A 61 -1.50 8.61 -12.91
N ASN A 62 -1.79 9.78 -12.32
CA ASN A 62 -2.04 10.99 -13.09
C ASN A 62 -0.78 11.48 -13.81
N LYS A 63 0.39 11.40 -13.15
CA LYS A 63 1.69 11.71 -13.77
C LYS A 63 1.97 10.81 -14.96
N LYS A 64 1.72 9.49 -14.88
CA LYS A 64 1.86 8.57 -16.02
C LYS A 64 0.98 8.98 -17.21
N ILE A 65 -0.28 9.34 -16.95
CA ILE A 65 -1.21 9.82 -17.98
C ILE A 65 -0.69 11.11 -18.65
N LEU A 66 -0.22 12.09 -17.86
CA LEU A 66 0.35 13.33 -18.41
C LEU A 66 1.62 13.07 -19.22
N LYS A 67 2.52 12.22 -18.71
CA LYS A 67 3.77 11.85 -19.40
C LYS A 67 3.49 11.16 -20.73
N ALA A 68 2.51 10.26 -20.78
CA ALA A 68 2.07 9.62 -22.03
C ALA A 68 1.49 10.66 -23.01
N ALA A 69 0.66 11.58 -22.52
CA ALA A 69 0.09 12.64 -23.34
C ALA A 69 1.16 13.60 -23.92
N ILE A 70 2.21 13.92 -23.16
CA ILE A 70 3.34 14.75 -23.64
C ILE A 70 4.15 14.02 -24.72
N LYS A 71 4.32 12.71 -24.59
CA LYS A 71 5.06 11.87 -25.54
C LYS A 71 4.30 11.61 -26.84
N SER A 72 2.99 11.80 -26.84
CA SER A 72 2.13 11.66 -28.03
C SER A 72 2.57 12.58 -29.18
N ASP A 73 2.35 12.10 -30.41
CA ASP A 73 2.55 12.86 -31.65
C ASP A 73 1.53 14.00 -31.82
N SER A 74 0.43 13.99 -31.05
CA SER A 74 -0.54 15.09 -31.01
C SER A 74 0.05 16.40 -30.45
N VAL A 75 1.17 16.32 -29.73
CA VAL A 75 1.91 17.47 -29.21
C VAL A 75 3.00 17.83 -30.21
N ASP A 76 2.65 18.68 -31.17
CA ASP A 76 3.51 19.09 -32.28
C ASP A 76 3.40 20.60 -32.53
N GLY A 77 4.50 21.20 -32.99
CA GLY A 77 4.63 22.65 -33.19
C GLY A 77 3.92 23.10 -34.47
N LYS A 78 2.97 24.03 -34.36
CA LYS A 78 2.19 24.56 -35.49
C LYS A 78 1.77 26.01 -35.24
N ASN A 79 1.61 26.79 -36.31
CA ASN A 79 1.14 28.19 -36.27
C ASN A 79 2.06 29.15 -35.48
N VAL A 80 1.63 30.41 -35.38
CA VAL A 80 2.29 31.48 -34.62
C VAL A 80 1.91 31.43 -33.14
N ALA A 81 2.84 31.79 -32.26
CA ALA A 81 2.63 31.88 -30.82
C ALA A 81 1.69 33.03 -30.42
N ASN A 82 0.69 32.75 -29.57
CA ASN A 82 -0.10 33.76 -28.88
C ASN A 82 0.00 33.54 -27.37
N VAL A 83 0.99 34.20 -26.78
CA VAL A 83 1.37 34.07 -25.37
C VAL A 83 0.25 34.54 -24.44
N ASP A 84 -0.48 35.60 -24.81
CA ASP A 84 -1.58 36.17 -24.03
C ASP A 84 -2.68 35.15 -23.75
N LYS A 85 -3.09 34.38 -24.78
CA LYS A 85 -4.10 33.33 -24.62
C LYS A 85 -3.63 32.21 -23.68
N GLY A 86 -2.35 31.84 -23.77
CA GLY A 86 -1.75 30.83 -22.90
C GLY A 86 -1.78 31.25 -21.43
N PHE A 87 -1.31 32.46 -21.13
CA PHE A 87 -1.33 33.00 -19.77
C PHE A 87 -2.74 33.26 -19.26
N LYS A 88 -3.66 33.78 -20.10
CA LYS A 88 -5.05 33.98 -19.72
C LYS A 88 -5.71 32.68 -19.26
N LEU A 89 -5.56 31.59 -20.03
CA LEU A 89 -6.10 30.28 -19.64
C LEU A 89 -5.45 29.74 -18.37
N ALA A 90 -4.13 29.95 -18.19
CA ALA A 90 -3.42 29.54 -16.98
C ALA A 90 -3.93 30.26 -15.73
N PHE A 91 -4.13 31.58 -15.82
CA PHE A 91 -4.68 32.36 -14.71
C PHE A 91 -6.13 31.99 -14.40
N GLN A 92 -6.97 31.82 -15.43
CA GLN A 92 -8.34 31.34 -15.25
C GLN A 92 -8.38 29.97 -14.55
N THR A 93 -7.46 29.07 -14.89
CA THR A 93 -7.33 27.75 -14.24
C THR A 93 -6.96 27.90 -12.76
N LEU A 94 -6.00 28.77 -12.43
CA LEU A 94 -5.59 29.03 -11.04
C LEU A 94 -6.67 29.76 -10.24
N GLU A 95 -7.43 30.66 -10.85
CA GLU A 95 -8.53 31.41 -10.25
C GLU A 95 -9.73 30.47 -9.96
N ASN A 96 -10.08 29.61 -10.90
CA ASN A 96 -11.10 28.58 -10.69
C ASN A 96 -10.74 27.67 -9.52
N ALA A 97 -9.46 27.32 -9.37
CA ALA A 97 -8.96 26.53 -8.25
C ALA A 97 -8.96 27.27 -6.88
N ARG A 98 -9.23 28.58 -6.84
CA ARG A 98 -9.42 29.35 -5.59
C ARG A 98 -10.88 29.35 -5.12
N LYS A 99 -11.83 28.97 -5.98
CA LYS A 99 -13.26 29.01 -5.65
C LYS A 99 -13.58 28.00 -4.54
N PRO A 100 -14.46 28.34 -3.58
CA PRO A 100 -14.74 27.50 -2.42
C PRO A 100 -15.27 26.10 -2.77
N ASN A 101 -16.01 25.95 -3.87
CA ASN A 101 -16.57 24.65 -4.31
C ASN A 101 -15.53 23.72 -4.98
N THR A 102 -14.23 24.02 -4.89
CA THR A 102 -13.16 23.26 -5.59
C THR A 102 -12.11 22.69 -4.65
N GLU A 103 -12.46 22.43 -3.38
CA GLU A 103 -11.51 22.02 -2.34
C GLU A 103 -10.65 20.81 -2.71
N ASN A 104 -11.20 19.85 -3.47
CA ASN A 104 -10.48 18.65 -3.92
C ASN A 104 -9.60 18.87 -5.17
N ARG A 105 -9.48 20.10 -5.67
CA ARG A 105 -8.75 20.43 -6.92
C ARG A 105 -7.56 21.35 -6.67
N THR A 106 -7.17 21.58 -5.43
CA THR A 106 -6.08 22.50 -5.08
C THR A 106 -5.44 22.11 -3.76
N SER A 107 -4.15 22.39 -3.62
CA SER A 107 -3.45 22.27 -2.34
C SER A 107 -3.63 23.50 -1.43
N LYS A 108 -4.34 24.54 -1.92
CA LYS A 108 -4.46 25.86 -1.26
C LYS A 108 -3.10 26.50 -0.89
N CYS A 109 -2.02 26.04 -1.53
CA CYS A 109 -0.65 26.45 -1.25
C CYS A 109 -0.13 27.44 -2.31
N THR A 110 1.20 27.54 -2.44
CA THR A 110 1.85 28.44 -3.41
C THR A 110 1.42 28.10 -4.85
N GLN A 111 0.86 29.10 -5.54
CA GLN A 111 0.50 28.97 -6.95
C GLN A 111 1.68 29.36 -7.85
N THR A 112 1.94 28.54 -8.86
CA THR A 112 3.08 28.70 -9.76
C THR A 112 2.68 28.45 -11.21
N ILE A 113 3.32 29.17 -12.12
CA ILE A 113 3.28 28.92 -13.56
C ILE A 113 4.71 28.60 -14.02
N ALA A 114 4.87 27.52 -14.78
CA ALA A 114 6.12 27.15 -15.45
C ALA A 114 5.92 27.28 -16.95
N PHE A 115 6.54 28.28 -17.57
CA PHE A 115 6.37 28.61 -18.98
C PHE A 115 7.61 28.20 -19.78
N PHE A 116 7.42 27.32 -20.77
CA PHE A 116 8.47 26.83 -21.66
C PHE A 116 8.27 27.41 -23.07
N SER A 117 9.29 28.07 -23.60
CA SER A 117 9.30 28.66 -24.95
C SER A 117 10.74 28.79 -25.44
N ASP A 118 10.93 28.95 -26.75
CA ASP A 118 12.22 29.19 -27.39
C ASP A 118 12.54 30.68 -27.62
N GLY A 119 11.60 31.57 -27.27
CA GLY A 119 11.74 33.02 -27.34
C GLY A 119 10.37 33.67 -27.52
N VAL A 120 10.22 34.92 -27.08
CA VAL A 120 8.98 35.67 -27.27
C VAL A 120 9.32 37.03 -27.87
N GLU A 121 8.80 37.30 -29.07
CA GLU A 121 9.00 38.59 -29.75
C GLU A 121 8.25 39.73 -29.06
N GLY A 122 8.94 40.86 -28.83
CA GLY A 122 8.42 42.07 -28.17
C GLY A 122 9.00 42.29 -26.76
N ASP A 123 9.05 43.56 -26.32
CA ASP A 123 9.65 43.92 -25.02
C ASP A 123 8.71 43.71 -23.82
N THR A 124 7.40 43.84 -24.03
CA THR A 124 6.35 43.59 -23.02
C THR A 124 5.22 42.74 -23.60
N VAL A 125 5.24 41.44 -23.31
CA VAL A 125 4.20 40.50 -23.77
C VAL A 125 3.32 40.07 -22.61
N ALA A 126 2.01 39.99 -22.86
CA ALA A 126 0.97 39.69 -21.88
C ALA A 126 0.91 40.64 -20.66
N GLU A 127 1.47 41.86 -20.75
CA GLU A 127 1.50 42.82 -19.62
C GLU A 127 0.10 43.12 -19.09
N ASP A 128 -0.88 43.33 -19.97
CA ASP A 128 -2.28 43.56 -19.60
C ASP A 128 -2.88 42.34 -18.89
N VAL A 129 -2.54 41.12 -19.33
CA VAL A 129 -2.95 39.88 -18.68
C VAL A 129 -2.37 39.80 -17.26
N PHE A 130 -1.08 40.13 -17.09
CA PHE A 130 -0.44 40.13 -15.77
C PHE A 130 -1.00 41.22 -14.85
N LYS A 131 -1.28 42.42 -15.37
CA LYS A 131 -1.94 43.50 -14.61
C LYS A 131 -3.34 43.08 -14.15
N GLN A 132 -4.11 42.46 -15.04
CA GLN A 132 -5.47 42.02 -14.75
C GLN A 132 -5.51 40.85 -13.75
N TYR A 133 -4.72 39.80 -13.97
CA TYR A 133 -4.85 38.54 -13.24
C TYR A 133 -3.84 38.33 -12.11
N ASN A 134 -2.71 39.04 -12.11
CA ASN A 134 -1.64 38.86 -11.12
C ASN A 134 -1.02 40.19 -10.63
N GLY A 135 -1.81 41.27 -10.57
CA GLY A 135 -1.33 42.59 -10.12
C GLY A 135 -0.70 42.55 -8.71
N ASN A 136 -1.23 41.71 -7.82
CA ASN A 136 -0.71 41.52 -6.45
C ASN A 136 0.50 40.56 -6.37
N LYS A 137 0.90 39.95 -7.50
CA LYS A 137 2.05 39.04 -7.60
C LYS A 137 1.95 37.85 -6.64
N GLU A 138 0.76 37.28 -6.53
CA GLU A 138 0.47 36.08 -5.73
C GLU A 138 0.94 34.81 -6.43
N VAL A 139 0.80 34.77 -7.76
CA VAL A 139 1.27 33.66 -8.59
C VAL A 139 2.72 33.89 -8.97
N ARG A 140 3.58 32.90 -8.71
CA ARG A 140 4.99 32.95 -9.12
C ARG A 140 5.16 32.40 -10.53
N VAL A 141 5.90 33.10 -11.39
CA VAL A 141 6.09 32.66 -12.78
C VAL A 141 7.55 32.33 -13.07
N PHE A 142 7.81 31.08 -13.42
CA PHE A 142 9.10 30.57 -13.85
C PHE A 142 9.10 30.46 -15.37
N THR A 143 10.12 30.99 -16.03
CA THR A 143 10.25 30.95 -17.48
C THR A 143 11.49 30.16 -17.87
N TYR A 144 11.33 29.28 -18.84
CA TYR A 144 12.37 28.38 -19.35
C TYR A 144 12.58 28.67 -20.82
N LEU A 145 13.69 29.33 -21.15
CA LEU A 145 14.14 29.54 -22.51
C LEU A 145 14.82 28.27 -23.02
N VAL A 146 14.35 27.71 -24.13
CA VAL A 146 14.89 26.47 -24.71
C VAL A 146 15.63 26.74 -26.02
N GLY A 147 16.88 26.31 -26.09
CA GLY A 147 17.71 26.40 -27.29
C GLY A 147 18.98 27.23 -27.11
N ARG A 148 19.90 27.06 -28.07
CA ARG A 148 21.26 27.65 -28.07
C ARG A 148 21.39 28.94 -28.87
N GLU A 149 20.35 29.35 -29.61
CA GLU A 149 20.48 30.45 -30.56
C GLU A 149 20.72 31.79 -29.86
N ASN A 150 21.83 32.42 -30.23
CA ASN A 150 22.11 33.81 -29.93
C ASN A 150 21.21 34.65 -30.84
N GLY A 151 20.07 35.10 -30.34
CA GLY A 151 19.07 35.86 -31.11
C GLY A 151 17.63 35.66 -30.65
N SER A 152 17.33 34.59 -29.91
CA SER A 152 16.01 34.42 -29.31
C SER A 152 15.72 35.56 -28.33
N PRO A 153 14.64 36.34 -28.52
CA PRO A 153 14.28 37.42 -27.61
C PRO A 153 13.93 36.85 -26.23
N PHE A 154 14.90 36.95 -25.30
CA PHE A 154 14.79 36.42 -23.95
C PHE A 154 14.36 37.49 -22.93
N GLU A 155 14.43 38.77 -23.30
CA GLU A 155 14.13 39.88 -22.41
C GLU A 155 12.68 39.85 -21.92
N ALA A 156 11.73 39.50 -22.79
CA ALA A 156 10.34 39.28 -22.40
C ALA A 156 10.20 38.16 -21.35
N LEU A 157 10.83 37.00 -21.57
CA LEU A 157 10.80 35.88 -20.63
C LEU A 157 11.41 36.27 -19.28
N LYS A 158 12.56 36.94 -19.32
CA LYS A 158 13.25 37.44 -18.14
C LYS A 158 12.40 38.45 -17.38
N TRP A 159 11.77 39.39 -18.09
CA TRP A 159 10.85 40.38 -17.53
C TRP A 159 9.65 39.71 -16.85
N ILE A 160 9.02 38.73 -17.51
CA ILE A 160 7.89 37.97 -16.96
C ILE A 160 8.31 37.31 -15.63
N ALA A 161 9.44 36.61 -15.59
CA ALA A 161 9.90 35.94 -14.37
C ALA A 161 10.24 36.93 -13.24
N CYS A 162 10.99 37.99 -13.57
CA CYS A 162 11.41 39.01 -12.60
C CYS A 162 10.22 39.78 -12.03
N ASN A 163 9.25 40.16 -12.86
CA ASN A 163 8.10 40.93 -12.42
C ASN A 163 7.15 40.11 -11.52
N ASN A 164 7.14 38.78 -11.65
CA ASN A 164 6.23 37.87 -10.96
C ASN A 164 6.90 36.98 -9.91
N ARG A 165 7.96 37.45 -9.22
CA ARG A 165 8.61 36.75 -8.08
C ARG A 165 9.05 35.30 -8.38
N GLY A 166 9.34 35.00 -9.64
CA GLY A 166 9.86 33.71 -10.07
C GLY A 166 11.33 33.77 -10.43
N PHE A 167 11.73 33.00 -11.44
CA PHE A 167 13.11 32.94 -11.91
C PHE A 167 13.17 32.53 -13.37
N PHE A 168 14.16 33.09 -14.07
CA PHE A 168 14.44 32.81 -15.47
C PHE A 168 15.53 31.73 -15.58
N TYR A 169 15.25 30.68 -16.36
CA TYR A 169 16.17 29.58 -16.60
C TYR A 169 16.41 29.41 -18.10
N ARG A 170 17.63 29.02 -18.47
CA ARG A 170 17.99 28.63 -19.83
C ARG A 170 18.26 27.14 -19.88
N ILE A 171 17.73 26.46 -20.89
CA ILE A 171 17.96 25.05 -21.19
C ILE A 171 18.54 24.97 -22.59
N GLU A 172 19.86 24.83 -22.68
CA GLU A 172 20.56 24.82 -23.96
C GLU A 172 20.53 23.42 -24.59
N THR A 173 20.55 22.38 -23.76
CA THR A 173 20.66 20.99 -24.19
C THR A 173 19.78 20.05 -23.38
N LEU A 174 19.61 18.82 -23.89
CA LEU A 174 18.96 17.74 -23.15
C LEU A 174 19.68 17.39 -21.84
N SER A 175 21.01 17.53 -21.80
CA SER A 175 21.84 17.27 -20.62
C SER A 175 21.56 18.26 -19.48
N ASP A 176 21.21 19.51 -19.81
CA ASP A 176 20.93 20.57 -18.82
C ASP A 176 19.59 20.40 -18.12
N VAL A 177 18.67 19.64 -18.73
CA VAL A 177 17.30 19.44 -18.26
C VAL A 177 17.29 18.96 -16.82
N ARG A 178 18.05 17.90 -16.51
CA ARG A 178 18.05 17.26 -15.20
C ARG A 178 18.44 18.24 -14.09
N GLN A 179 19.47 19.05 -14.33
CA GLN A 179 19.97 20.01 -13.35
C GLN A 179 19.06 21.23 -13.25
N THR A 180 18.42 21.65 -14.34
CA THR A 180 17.62 22.88 -14.38
C THR A 180 16.23 22.68 -13.78
N MET A 181 15.58 21.54 -14.04
CA MET A 181 14.20 21.28 -13.59
C MET A 181 14.03 21.17 -12.08
N VAL A 182 15.10 20.98 -11.31
CA VAL A 182 15.04 20.98 -9.84
C VAL A 182 15.28 22.35 -9.21
N LYS A 183 15.84 23.32 -9.96
CA LYS A 183 16.29 24.60 -9.41
C LYS A 183 15.14 25.50 -8.93
N TYR A 184 13.93 25.36 -9.47
CA TYR A 184 12.77 26.17 -9.04
C TYR A 184 12.43 25.96 -7.55
N LEU A 185 12.74 24.78 -6.99
CA LEU A 185 12.55 24.48 -5.57
C LEU A 185 13.35 25.42 -4.67
N THR A 186 14.52 25.89 -5.11
CA THR A 186 15.36 26.86 -4.36
C THR A 186 14.70 28.24 -4.23
N VAL A 187 13.79 28.58 -5.13
CA VAL A 187 13.02 29.83 -5.09
C VAL A 187 11.79 29.65 -4.21
N LEU A 188 11.13 28.49 -4.31
CA LEU A 188 9.97 28.16 -3.48
C LEU A 188 10.34 27.98 -2.01
N SER A 189 11.56 27.51 -1.69
CA SER A 189 11.99 27.30 -0.32
C SER A 189 12.21 28.58 0.48
N ARG A 190 12.42 29.73 -0.18
CA ARG A 190 12.62 31.04 0.47
C ARG A 190 11.46 31.48 1.37
N SER A 191 10.25 30.96 1.09
CA SER A 191 9.01 31.31 1.79
C SER A 191 8.53 30.22 2.75
N ARG A 192 9.31 29.14 2.97
CA ARG A 192 8.85 27.97 3.72
C ARG A 192 9.25 28.02 5.20
N SER A 193 8.35 27.48 6.00
CA SER A 193 8.53 27.23 7.44
C SER A 193 9.60 26.17 7.68
N SER A 194 10.29 26.25 8.83
CA SER A 194 11.24 25.25 9.33
C SER A 194 10.55 24.06 10.02
N LYS A 195 9.24 23.87 9.83
CA LYS A 195 8.51 22.75 10.43
C LYS A 195 8.94 21.42 9.80
N PRO A 196 9.13 20.37 10.61
CA PRO A 196 9.46 19.04 10.11
C PRO A 196 8.29 18.47 9.30
N LYS A 197 8.62 17.66 8.29
CA LYS A 197 7.65 16.95 7.44
C LYS A 197 8.07 15.50 7.29
N TRP A 198 7.09 14.62 7.18
CA TRP A 198 7.33 13.20 6.94
C TRP A 198 7.40 12.92 5.45
N THR A 199 8.30 12.03 5.05
CA THR A 199 8.29 11.46 3.70
C THR A 199 7.25 10.34 3.58
N PRO A 200 6.81 10.00 2.37
CA PRO A 200 6.19 8.70 2.13
C PRO A 200 7.08 7.55 2.59
N LEU A 201 6.49 6.38 2.76
CA LEU A 201 7.23 5.15 3.07
C LEU A 201 8.13 4.78 1.87
N TYR A 202 9.38 4.39 2.12
CA TYR A 202 10.32 3.93 1.10
C TYR A 202 11.18 2.78 1.65
N LEU A 203 11.74 1.96 0.76
CA LEU A 203 12.75 0.99 1.16
C LEU A 203 14.10 1.68 1.35
N ASP A 204 14.67 1.53 2.53
CA ASP A 204 15.97 2.11 2.84
C ASP A 204 17.08 1.52 1.96
N ALA A 205 17.96 2.39 1.46
CA ALA A 205 19.05 2.01 0.56
C ALA A 205 20.16 1.22 1.27
N LEU A 206 20.27 1.31 2.60
CA LEU A 206 21.26 0.59 3.40
C LEU A 206 20.72 -0.73 3.96
N GLY A 207 19.48 -1.11 3.61
CA GLY A 207 18.89 -2.38 4.01
C GLY A 207 18.24 -2.38 5.38
N LEU A 208 17.87 -1.21 5.94
CA LEU A 208 17.09 -1.14 7.19
C LEU A 208 15.63 -1.62 7.03
N GLY A 209 15.20 -1.93 5.81
CA GLY A 209 13.83 -2.29 5.47
C GLY A 209 12.97 -1.07 5.17
N MET A 210 11.65 -1.21 5.33
CA MET A 210 10.71 -0.13 5.06
C MET A 210 10.83 0.97 6.11
N THR A 211 11.01 2.21 5.66
CA THR A 211 11.26 3.36 6.53
C THR A 211 10.54 4.62 6.03
N SER A 212 10.38 5.60 6.92
CA SER A 212 9.96 6.95 6.57
C SER A 212 10.91 7.94 7.26
N ALA A 213 11.20 9.05 6.60
CA ALA A 213 12.10 10.07 7.13
C ALA A 213 11.35 11.30 7.62
N LEU A 214 11.75 11.81 8.78
CA LEU A 214 11.41 13.15 9.23
C LEU A 214 12.42 14.14 8.65
N VAL A 215 11.97 15.03 7.77
CA VAL A 215 12.82 15.98 7.04
C VAL A 215 12.61 17.42 7.49
N VAL A 216 13.70 18.16 7.62
CA VAL A 216 13.73 19.58 7.97
C VAL A 216 14.66 20.35 7.02
N PRO A 217 14.20 21.45 6.40
CA PRO A 217 15.07 22.28 5.58
C PRO A 217 16.04 23.11 6.44
N ILE A 218 17.31 23.15 6.05
CA ILE A 218 18.34 23.95 6.71
C ILE A 218 18.64 25.19 5.87
N PHE A 219 18.57 26.37 6.51
CA PHE A 219 18.79 27.66 5.88
C PHE A 219 19.99 28.39 6.47
N ASP A 220 20.72 29.07 5.60
CA ASP A 220 21.77 30.01 5.99
C ASP A 220 21.12 31.24 6.64
N LYS A 221 21.45 31.47 7.92
CA LYS A 221 20.93 32.61 8.69
C LYS A 221 21.60 33.93 8.31
N THR A 222 22.79 33.89 7.70
CA THR A 222 23.58 35.08 7.36
C THR A 222 23.25 35.62 5.96
N ASN A 223 22.84 34.76 5.03
CA ASN A 223 22.71 35.09 3.62
C ASN A 223 21.27 34.85 3.09
N ASN A 224 20.37 35.82 3.33
CA ASN A 224 19.01 35.87 2.77
C ASN A 224 18.17 34.59 2.90
N LYS A 225 18.35 33.80 3.97
CA LYS A 225 17.67 32.50 4.17
C LYS A 225 17.87 31.56 2.98
N LYS A 226 19.04 31.55 2.35
CA LYS A 226 19.38 30.59 1.31
C LYS A 226 19.33 29.17 1.88
N GLN A 227 18.63 28.26 1.22
CA GLN A 227 18.62 26.85 1.64
C GLN A 227 20.01 26.24 1.43
N LEU A 228 20.59 25.68 2.49
CA LEU A 228 21.86 24.94 2.45
C LEU A 228 21.64 23.47 2.10
N GLY A 229 20.55 22.89 2.60
CA GLY A 229 20.23 21.49 2.38
C GLY A 229 18.94 21.06 3.10
N VAL A 230 18.79 19.75 3.27
CA VAL A 230 17.72 19.11 4.02
C VAL A 230 18.36 18.10 4.97
N LEU A 231 18.00 18.17 6.25
CA LEU A 231 18.35 17.15 7.23
C LEU A 231 17.20 16.14 7.29
N GLY A 232 17.51 14.85 7.27
CA GLY A 232 16.54 13.76 7.40
C GLY A 232 16.95 12.81 8.51
N SER A 233 15.98 12.29 9.24
CA SER A 233 16.16 11.18 10.19
C SER A 233 15.15 10.10 9.90
N ASP A 234 15.63 8.88 9.72
CA ASP A 234 14.81 7.74 9.33
C ASP A 234 14.15 7.10 10.56
N VAL A 235 12.93 6.60 10.36
CA VAL A 235 12.14 5.87 11.36
C VAL A 235 11.57 4.64 10.68
N ARG A 236 11.97 3.46 11.20
CA ARG A 236 11.58 2.18 10.62
C ARG A 236 10.10 1.90 10.83
N LEU A 237 9.49 1.23 9.85
CA LEU A 237 8.08 0.87 9.93
C LEU A 237 7.79 -0.04 11.12
N ASP A 238 8.65 -1.02 11.42
CA ASP A 238 8.45 -1.93 12.53
C ASP A 238 8.57 -1.26 13.91
N GLU A 239 9.36 -0.19 14.04
CA GLU A 239 9.35 0.68 15.22
C GLU A 239 8.01 1.41 15.37
N ILE A 240 7.43 1.90 14.27
CA ILE A 240 6.08 2.51 14.29
C ILE A 240 5.05 1.46 14.71
N LEU A 241 5.11 0.26 14.12
CA LEU A 241 4.19 -0.85 14.40
C LEU A 241 4.34 -1.42 15.82
N SER A 242 5.49 -1.27 16.46
CA SER A 242 5.68 -1.69 17.86
C SER A 242 4.75 -0.94 18.84
N ASN A 243 4.22 0.23 18.45
CA ASN A 243 3.20 0.97 19.21
C ASN A 243 1.79 0.36 19.09
N PHE A 244 1.59 -0.60 18.18
CA PHE A 244 0.34 -1.32 17.95
C PHE A 244 0.55 -2.83 18.20
N PRO A 245 0.82 -3.24 19.44
CA PRO A 245 1.08 -4.63 19.76
C PRO A 245 -0.11 -5.52 19.36
N GLU A 246 0.17 -6.54 18.54
CA GLU A 246 -0.80 -7.55 18.11
C GLU A 246 -1.64 -8.13 19.26
N PRO A 247 -1.10 -8.46 20.45
CA PRO A 247 -1.91 -9.00 21.55
C PRO A 247 -3.10 -8.12 21.94
N HIS A 248 -2.98 -6.79 21.83
CA HIS A 248 -4.08 -5.88 22.20
C HIS A 248 -5.11 -5.67 21.09
N LEU A 249 -4.75 -5.95 19.83
CA LEU A 249 -5.66 -5.87 18.69
C LEU A 249 -6.42 -7.18 18.46
N GLY A 250 -5.87 -8.30 18.92
CA GLY A 250 -6.43 -9.62 18.77
C GLY A 250 -6.31 -10.20 17.35
N SER A 251 -6.90 -11.38 17.18
CA SER A 251 -6.95 -12.05 15.87
C SER A 251 -7.90 -11.29 14.94
N GLY A 252 -7.55 -11.10 13.67
CA GLY A 252 -8.33 -10.29 12.72
C GLY A 252 -8.30 -8.77 12.93
N GLY A 253 -7.90 -8.26 14.09
CA GLY A 253 -7.71 -6.83 14.33
C GLY A 253 -6.40 -6.28 13.77
N TYR A 254 -6.36 -5.03 13.31
CA TYR A 254 -5.16 -4.44 12.69
C TYR A 254 -5.11 -2.92 12.81
N PRO A 255 -3.91 -2.32 12.88
CA PRO A 255 -3.76 -0.89 12.73
C PRO A 255 -3.67 -0.54 11.24
N PHE A 256 -4.07 0.68 10.90
CA PHE A 256 -3.85 1.23 9.58
C PHE A 256 -3.62 2.73 9.68
N ILE A 257 -2.83 3.28 8.78
CA ILE A 257 -2.43 4.69 8.80
C ILE A 257 -2.66 5.23 7.41
N ILE A 258 -3.34 6.38 7.33
CA ILE A 258 -3.54 7.10 6.07
C ILE A 258 -2.96 8.51 6.15
N THR A 259 -2.63 9.04 4.99
CA THR A 259 -2.27 10.46 4.81
C THR A 259 -3.51 11.35 4.76
N ASN A 260 -3.29 12.66 4.85
CA ASN A 260 -4.29 13.72 4.64
C ASN A 260 -4.90 13.75 3.23
N ASN A 261 -4.44 12.90 2.31
CA ASN A 261 -5.02 12.74 0.98
C ASN A 261 -5.68 11.37 0.79
N GLY A 262 -5.78 10.54 1.84
CA GLY A 262 -6.40 9.21 1.76
C GLY A 262 -5.49 8.09 1.23
N LEU A 263 -4.22 8.39 0.94
CA LEU A 263 -3.21 7.38 0.59
C LEU A 263 -2.82 6.59 1.84
N VAL A 264 -2.66 5.28 1.69
CA VAL A 264 -2.25 4.38 2.77
C VAL A 264 -0.76 4.54 3.04
N PHE A 265 -0.43 4.87 4.28
CA PHE A 265 0.93 4.79 4.81
C PHE A 265 1.24 3.37 5.33
N TYR A 266 0.27 2.73 5.99
CA TYR A 266 0.36 1.34 6.42
C TYR A 266 -1.01 0.64 6.43
N HIS A 267 -1.05 -0.60 5.96
CA HIS A 267 -2.18 -1.52 6.09
C HIS A 267 -1.66 -2.97 5.89
N PRO A 268 -2.22 -4.01 6.54
CA PRO A 268 -1.76 -5.40 6.34
C PRO A 268 -1.81 -5.91 4.89
N LEU A 269 -2.74 -5.39 4.08
CA LEU A 269 -2.86 -5.71 2.65
C LEU A 269 -1.94 -4.88 1.74
N LEU A 270 -1.25 -3.87 2.27
CA LEU A 270 -0.26 -3.10 1.52
C LEU A 270 0.99 -3.98 1.31
N LYS A 271 1.36 -4.22 0.05
CA LYS A 271 2.56 -5.00 -0.27
C LYS A 271 3.80 -4.12 -0.08
N THR A 272 4.75 -4.61 0.69
CA THR A 272 6.08 -4.02 0.84
C THR A 272 7.07 -4.65 -0.14
N GLU A 273 8.15 -3.95 -0.44
CA GLU A 273 8.95 -4.16 -1.66
C GLU A 273 9.75 -5.46 -1.68
N GLU A 274 10.08 -6.02 -0.52
CA GLU A 274 10.74 -7.34 -0.41
C GLU A 274 9.94 -8.46 -1.10
N GLY A 275 8.61 -8.31 -1.23
CA GLY A 275 7.74 -9.29 -1.91
C GLY A 275 7.42 -8.98 -3.37
N ALA A 276 7.74 -7.79 -3.90
CA ALA A 276 7.25 -7.33 -5.22
C ALA A 276 8.31 -6.70 -6.14
N GLY A 277 9.55 -6.47 -5.68
CA GLY A 277 10.64 -5.94 -6.52
C GLY A 277 10.49 -4.46 -6.91
N LEU A 278 9.77 -3.68 -6.11
CA LEU A 278 9.55 -2.24 -6.33
C LEU A 278 10.65 -1.40 -5.61
N LYS A 279 10.79 -0.10 -5.96
CA LYS A 279 11.72 0.86 -5.30
C LYS A 279 11.06 1.86 -4.35
N HIS A 280 9.75 2.10 -4.51
CA HIS A 280 8.87 2.75 -3.54
C HIS A 280 7.49 2.05 -3.53
N PRO A 281 6.86 1.84 -2.35
CA PRO A 281 5.52 1.27 -2.27
C PRO A 281 4.55 2.11 -3.10
N ALA A 282 3.63 1.44 -3.79
CA ALA A 282 2.68 2.13 -4.64
C ALA A 282 1.84 3.10 -3.80
N ASN A 283 1.62 4.30 -4.33
CA ASN A 283 0.64 5.23 -3.79
C ASN A 283 -0.76 4.66 -4.01
N VAL A 284 -1.29 3.97 -3.01
CA VAL A 284 -2.59 3.30 -3.05
C VAL A 284 -3.56 3.98 -2.09
N TYR A 285 -4.78 4.21 -2.54
CA TYR A 285 -5.84 4.74 -1.69
C TYR A 285 -6.40 3.63 -0.79
N ILE A 286 -6.88 3.97 0.40
CA ILE A 286 -7.47 2.98 1.31
C ILE A 286 -8.68 2.27 0.68
N SER A 287 -9.45 2.96 -0.17
CA SER A 287 -10.57 2.38 -0.94
C SER A 287 -10.16 1.37 -2.00
N GLU A 288 -8.90 1.37 -2.44
CA GLU A 288 -8.34 0.39 -3.38
C GLU A 288 -7.76 -0.84 -2.66
N LEU A 289 -7.64 -0.79 -1.33
CA LEU A 289 -7.11 -1.88 -0.50
C LEU A 289 -8.19 -2.55 0.35
N LEU A 290 -9.01 -1.74 1.01
CA LEU A 290 -10.05 -2.18 1.91
C LEU A 290 -11.39 -2.21 1.18
N HIS A 291 -11.79 -3.40 0.76
CA HIS A 291 -13.09 -3.65 0.14
C HIS A 291 -14.08 -4.10 1.21
N HIS A 292 -15.14 -3.31 1.39
CA HIS A 292 -16.37 -3.73 2.07
C HIS A 292 -17.37 -4.09 0.96
N PHE A 293 -17.45 -5.37 0.61
CA PHE A 293 -18.20 -5.82 -0.56
C PHE A 293 -19.72 -5.62 -0.41
N ASP A 294 -20.21 -5.65 0.81
CA ASP A 294 -21.60 -5.43 1.19
C ASP A 294 -21.96 -3.95 1.36
N ASN A 295 -20.98 -3.10 1.65
CA ASN A 295 -21.15 -1.65 1.77
C ASN A 295 -19.98 -0.87 1.16
N PRO A 296 -19.95 -0.70 -0.18
CA PRO A 296 -18.83 -0.07 -0.87
C PRO A 296 -18.50 1.36 -0.41
N ASP A 297 -19.52 2.12 0.03
CA ASP A 297 -19.38 3.51 0.48
C ASP A 297 -18.72 3.62 1.86
N LYS A 298 -18.65 2.51 2.62
CA LYS A 298 -18.08 2.48 3.97
C LYS A 298 -16.62 2.91 3.98
N THR A 299 -15.82 2.39 3.05
CA THR A 299 -14.38 2.73 3.01
C THR A 299 -14.18 4.19 2.61
N GLU A 300 -14.99 4.73 1.70
CA GLU A 300 -14.89 6.13 1.29
C GLU A 300 -15.28 7.08 2.44
N THR A 301 -16.33 6.74 3.18
CA THR A 301 -16.76 7.49 4.36
C THR A 301 -15.66 7.47 5.43
N LEU A 302 -15.14 6.28 5.75
CA LEU A 302 -14.02 6.12 6.69
C LEU A 302 -12.80 6.96 6.29
N ALA A 303 -12.44 6.95 5.00
CA ALA A 303 -11.34 7.76 4.48
C ALA A 303 -11.61 9.27 4.65
N LYS A 304 -12.82 9.73 4.32
CA LYS A 304 -13.23 11.14 4.44
C LYS A 304 -13.16 11.62 5.89
N ASP A 305 -13.73 10.86 6.82
CA ASP A 305 -13.73 11.21 8.25
C ASP A 305 -12.30 11.36 8.77
N MET A 306 -11.42 10.40 8.42
CA MET A 306 -10.01 10.43 8.80
C MET A 306 -9.22 11.57 8.14
N ILE A 307 -9.51 11.91 6.89
CA ILE A 307 -8.90 13.05 6.18
C ILE A 307 -9.33 14.38 6.81
N ASN A 308 -10.61 14.49 7.16
CA ASN A 308 -11.20 15.64 7.83
C ASN A 308 -10.72 15.79 9.28
N GLY A 309 -10.09 14.76 9.83
CA GLY A 309 -9.54 14.75 11.19
C GLY A 309 -10.62 14.53 12.26
N GLU A 310 -11.73 13.90 11.88
CA GLU A 310 -12.74 13.45 12.83
C GLU A 310 -12.15 12.40 13.77
N VAL A 311 -12.75 12.30 14.96
CA VAL A 311 -12.30 11.39 16.01
C VAL A 311 -13.41 10.40 16.32
N LYS A 312 -13.07 9.13 16.24
CA LYS A 312 -13.91 8.04 16.72
C LYS A 312 -13.10 7.21 17.71
N GLU A 313 -13.42 7.37 18.99
CA GLU A 313 -12.76 6.63 20.07
C GLU A 313 -13.11 5.13 20.00
N PRO A 314 -12.21 4.24 20.47
CA PRO A 314 -12.50 2.81 20.55
C PRO A 314 -13.74 2.55 21.41
N SER A 315 -14.70 1.80 20.87
CA SER A 315 -15.83 1.26 21.62
C SER A 315 -15.88 -0.24 21.48
N PHE A 316 -16.04 -0.90 22.61
CA PHE A 316 -16.13 -2.36 22.74
C PHE A 316 -17.56 -2.81 23.12
N ALA A 317 -18.55 -1.91 23.02
CA ALA A 317 -19.93 -2.29 23.17
C ALA A 317 -20.41 -3.04 21.92
N ASP A 318 -21.12 -4.16 22.11
CA ASP A 318 -21.57 -5.03 21.01
C ASP A 318 -22.34 -4.28 19.90
N LYS A 319 -23.05 -3.20 20.26
CA LYS A 319 -23.81 -2.34 19.33
C LYS A 319 -22.95 -1.58 18.31
N ASP A 320 -21.67 -1.38 18.59
CA ASP A 320 -20.76 -0.57 17.76
C ASP A 320 -20.01 -1.41 16.73
N PHE A 321 -20.10 -2.74 16.84
CA PHE A 321 -19.59 -3.67 15.84
C PHE A 321 -20.57 -3.82 14.69
N GLN A 322 -20.08 -3.61 13.47
CA GLN A 322 -20.83 -3.81 12.25
C GLN A 322 -20.25 -5.00 11.52
N GLU A 323 -21.13 -5.82 10.96
CA GLU A 323 -20.72 -6.95 10.14
C GLU A 323 -20.41 -6.46 8.73
N PHE A 324 -19.29 -6.93 8.20
CA PHE A 324 -18.80 -6.56 6.88
C PHE A 324 -18.30 -7.78 6.13
N LEU A 325 -18.44 -7.74 4.81
CA LEU A 325 -17.80 -8.71 3.93
C LEU A 325 -16.49 -8.11 3.43
N VAL A 326 -15.36 -8.59 3.95
CA VAL A 326 -14.03 -7.98 3.73
C VAL A 326 -13.05 -8.94 3.06
N LEU A 327 -12.05 -8.35 2.40
CA LEU A 327 -10.93 -9.10 1.83
C LEU A 327 -9.90 -9.46 2.90
N ALA A 328 -9.55 -10.73 3.00
CA ALA A 328 -8.43 -11.23 3.80
C ALA A 328 -7.39 -11.90 2.89
N LYS A 329 -6.12 -11.87 3.31
CA LYS A 329 -5.02 -12.47 2.56
C LYS A 329 -4.18 -13.38 3.46
N TYR A 330 -4.01 -14.64 3.03
CA TYR A 330 -3.22 -15.65 3.73
C TYR A 330 -2.30 -16.37 2.77
N ASN A 331 -0.98 -16.39 3.00
CA ASN A 331 -0.02 -17.14 2.16
C ASN A 331 -0.24 -16.95 0.64
N ASN A 332 -0.49 -15.70 0.21
CA ASN A 332 -0.84 -15.29 -1.17
C ASN A 332 -2.22 -15.73 -1.71
N LYS A 333 -3.07 -16.35 -0.89
CA LYS A 333 -4.47 -16.64 -1.20
C LYS A 333 -5.35 -15.49 -0.73
N PHE A 334 -6.29 -15.08 -1.57
CA PHE A 334 -7.28 -14.05 -1.26
C PHE A 334 -8.58 -14.72 -0.86
N ARG A 335 -9.12 -14.34 0.28
CA ARG A 335 -10.39 -14.85 0.80
C ARG A 335 -11.35 -13.70 1.06
N ILE A 336 -12.63 -13.99 0.93
CA ILE A 336 -13.69 -13.08 1.32
C ILE A 336 -14.28 -13.62 2.60
N VAL A 337 -14.19 -12.83 3.66
CA VAL A 337 -14.56 -13.24 5.01
C VAL A 337 -15.58 -12.29 5.59
N LYS A 338 -16.55 -12.86 6.30
CA LYS A 338 -17.55 -12.10 7.02
C LYS A 338 -17.00 -11.78 8.40
N ARG A 339 -16.81 -10.49 8.70
CA ARG A 339 -16.19 -10.03 9.96
C ARG A 339 -17.00 -8.95 10.63
N LYS A 340 -17.18 -9.08 11.93
CA LYS A 340 -17.75 -8.01 12.77
C LYS A 340 -16.63 -7.10 13.23
N LEU A 341 -16.54 -5.91 12.62
CA LEU A 341 -15.48 -4.95 12.85
C LEU A 341 -16.02 -3.66 13.47
N SER A 342 -15.24 -3.12 14.40
CA SER A 342 -15.37 -1.75 14.89
C SER A 342 -14.11 -0.98 14.47
N TYR A 343 -14.32 0.11 13.75
CA TYR A 343 -13.27 1.04 13.36
C TYR A 343 -13.21 2.19 14.35
N SER A 344 -12.02 2.49 14.86
CA SER A 344 -11.69 3.71 15.60
C SER A 344 -10.55 4.43 14.92
N TYR A 345 -10.55 5.76 14.98
CA TYR A 345 -9.56 6.58 14.29
C TYR A 345 -9.41 7.96 14.89
N LYS A 346 -8.21 8.51 14.72
CA LYS A 346 -7.84 9.84 15.19
C LYS A 346 -6.69 10.41 14.37
N LYS A 347 -6.68 11.72 14.19
CA LYS A 347 -5.52 12.43 13.64
C LYS A 347 -4.42 12.52 14.71
N ILE A 348 -3.19 12.11 14.38
CA ILE A 348 -2.08 12.01 15.36
C ILE A 348 -1.77 13.39 15.97
N SER A 349 -1.64 14.41 15.12
CA SER A 349 -1.50 15.80 15.55
C SER A 349 -1.85 16.76 14.42
N SER A 350 -2.06 18.03 14.74
CA SER A 350 -2.29 19.08 13.73
C SER A 350 -1.08 19.32 12.83
N ASP A 351 0.14 19.04 13.31
CA ASP A 351 1.40 19.26 12.58
C ASP A 351 1.77 18.08 11.65
N THR A 352 1.18 16.91 11.87
CA THR A 352 1.39 15.72 11.02
C THR A 352 0.32 15.59 9.94
N SER A 353 0.69 14.96 8.83
CA SER A 353 -0.22 14.63 7.72
C SER A 353 -0.91 13.28 7.91
N PHE A 354 -0.79 12.64 9.07
CA PHE A 354 -1.23 11.26 9.26
C PHE A 354 -2.43 11.16 10.21
N SER A 355 -3.36 10.31 9.81
CA SER A 355 -4.45 9.83 10.65
C SER A 355 -4.24 8.34 10.89
N VAL A 356 -4.33 7.93 12.14
CA VAL A 356 -4.22 6.53 12.57
C VAL A 356 -5.61 5.96 12.80
N GLY A 357 -5.80 4.73 12.37
CA GLY A 357 -7.00 3.95 12.64
C GLY A 357 -6.64 2.56 13.15
N THR A 358 -7.58 1.96 13.87
CA THR A 358 -7.56 0.56 14.27
C THR A 358 -8.89 -0.08 13.90
N ALA A 359 -8.80 -1.30 13.39
CA ALA A 359 -9.94 -2.18 13.19
C ALA A 359 -9.85 -3.29 14.25
N VAL A 360 -10.90 -3.47 15.03
CA VAL A 360 -10.97 -4.50 16.08
C VAL A 360 -12.17 -5.40 15.81
N THR A 361 -12.01 -6.68 16.07
CA THR A 361 -13.05 -7.70 15.92
C THR A 361 -13.86 -7.87 17.21
N ASP A 362 -15.10 -8.33 17.10
CA ASP A 362 -15.97 -8.53 18.27
C ASP A 362 -15.39 -9.54 19.27
N TYR A 363 -14.74 -10.60 18.78
CA TYR A 363 -14.05 -11.59 19.59
C TYR A 363 -12.69 -11.13 20.13
N GLY A 364 -12.13 -10.03 19.63
CA GLY A 364 -10.91 -9.39 20.15
C GLY A 364 -11.18 -8.33 21.23
N SER A 365 -12.44 -8.01 21.50
CA SER A 365 -12.85 -6.87 22.34
C SER A 365 -12.89 -7.16 23.85
N LYS A 366 -12.88 -8.44 24.24
CA LYS A 366 -12.95 -8.88 25.64
C LYS A 366 -11.72 -9.68 25.98
N LEU A 367 -10.93 -9.19 26.93
CA LEU A 367 -9.79 -9.92 27.50
C LEU A 367 -10.25 -10.72 28.71
N ILE A 368 -9.61 -11.87 28.91
CA ILE A 368 -9.78 -12.65 30.13
C ILE A 368 -8.85 -12.06 31.19
N ASP A 369 -9.42 -11.38 32.17
CA ASP A 369 -8.70 -10.80 33.31
C ASP A 369 -8.99 -11.61 34.58
N GLU A 370 -8.25 -12.71 34.76
CA GLU A 370 -8.23 -13.50 36.00
C GLU A 370 -6.79 -13.53 36.53
N SER A 371 -6.57 -12.93 37.70
CA SER A 371 -5.24 -12.94 38.33
C SER A 371 -4.90 -14.33 38.87
N VAL A 372 -3.71 -14.82 38.50
CA VAL A 372 -3.22 -16.13 38.91
C VAL A 372 -1.90 -15.99 39.67
N GLY A 373 -1.84 -16.58 40.87
CA GLY A 373 -0.63 -16.56 41.71
C GLY A 373 0.49 -17.46 41.16
N ASP A 374 1.74 -17.02 41.35
CA ASP A 374 2.93 -17.65 40.76
C ASP A 374 3.12 -19.12 41.15
N GLY A 375 2.70 -19.52 42.35
CA GLY A 375 2.76 -20.93 42.81
C GLY A 375 1.88 -21.90 42.00
N ALA A 376 0.79 -21.41 41.39
CA ALA A 376 -0.11 -22.24 40.59
C ALA A 376 0.49 -22.60 39.21
N ILE A 377 1.42 -21.78 38.70
CA ILE A 377 2.05 -21.95 37.39
C ILE A 377 3.02 -23.14 37.42
N THR A 378 3.86 -23.24 38.45
CA THR A 378 4.86 -24.32 38.56
C THR A 378 4.18 -25.69 38.62
N ALA A 379 3.06 -25.79 39.35
CA ALA A 379 2.25 -27.02 39.39
C ALA A 379 1.64 -27.35 38.01
N ALA A 380 1.07 -26.35 37.34
CA ALA A 380 0.49 -26.51 36.01
C ALA A 380 1.52 -26.94 34.95
N LEU A 381 2.71 -26.32 34.93
CA LEU A 381 3.80 -26.69 34.03
C LEU A 381 4.29 -28.13 34.24
N LYS A 382 4.34 -28.59 35.51
CA LYS A 382 4.67 -29.98 35.83
C LYS A 382 3.63 -30.94 35.23
N GLN A 383 2.35 -30.64 35.40
CA GLN A 383 1.27 -31.47 34.83
C GLN A 383 1.29 -31.51 33.30
N LEU A 384 1.57 -30.38 32.63
CA LEU A 384 1.69 -30.34 31.17
C LEU A 384 2.85 -31.21 30.67
N LYS A 385 3.99 -31.19 31.39
CA LYS A 385 5.14 -32.03 31.08
C LYS A 385 4.85 -33.52 31.28
N GLU A 386 4.19 -33.90 32.37
CA GLU A 386 3.76 -35.29 32.63
C GLU A 386 2.83 -35.84 31.53
N ARG A 387 2.10 -34.95 30.85
CA ARG A 387 1.19 -35.29 29.74
C ARG A 387 1.83 -35.20 28.36
N ASN A 388 3.14 -34.93 28.29
CA ASN A 388 3.88 -34.76 27.03
C ASN A 388 3.31 -33.65 26.13
N VAL A 389 2.82 -32.56 26.73
CA VAL A 389 2.34 -31.38 25.99
C VAL A 389 3.49 -30.39 25.84
N ASN A 390 3.82 -30.07 24.59
CA ASN A 390 4.81 -29.06 24.24
C ASN A 390 4.14 -27.68 24.13
N ILE A 391 4.93 -26.64 24.33
CA ILE A 391 4.46 -25.24 24.27
C ILE A 391 5.38 -24.46 23.31
N SER A 392 4.77 -23.70 22.41
CA SER A 392 5.45 -22.68 21.62
C SER A 392 4.78 -21.32 21.83
N ILE A 393 5.51 -20.24 21.53
CA ILE A 393 5.06 -18.87 21.74
C ILE A 393 5.08 -18.07 20.43
N ALA A 394 4.24 -17.05 20.36
CA ALA A 394 4.26 -16.07 19.29
C ALA A 394 5.57 -15.26 19.34
N LYS A 395 6.21 -15.10 18.18
CA LYS A 395 7.47 -14.37 18.09
C LYS A 395 7.22 -12.86 18.08
N LYS A 396 8.18 -12.09 18.61
CA LYS A 396 8.20 -10.62 18.67
C LYS A 396 7.12 -10.00 19.58
N TRP A 397 6.42 -10.82 20.37
CA TRP A 397 5.40 -10.33 21.29
C TRP A 397 6.01 -9.79 22.60
N PRO A 398 5.51 -8.67 23.13
CA PRO A 398 6.00 -8.05 24.36
C PRO A 398 5.44 -8.77 25.61
N TYR A 399 5.74 -10.06 25.74
CA TYR A 399 5.29 -10.89 26.86
C TYR A 399 5.68 -10.33 28.23
N CYS A 400 6.82 -9.64 28.29
CA CYS A 400 7.28 -8.87 29.44
C CYS A 400 7.76 -7.50 28.91
N SER A 401 8.55 -6.74 29.67
CA SER A 401 9.08 -5.42 29.23
C SER A 401 9.89 -5.43 27.94
N LYS A 402 10.29 -6.61 27.46
CA LYS A 402 10.96 -6.82 26.17
C LYS A 402 10.26 -7.93 25.38
N PRO A 403 10.36 -7.93 24.03
CA PRO A 403 9.94 -9.05 23.22
C PRO A 403 10.69 -10.33 23.57
N ILE A 404 9.97 -11.45 23.71
CA ILE A 404 10.54 -12.78 23.96
C ILE A 404 10.17 -13.72 22.81
N ASN A 405 11.14 -14.46 22.28
CA ASN A 405 10.96 -15.36 21.13
C ASN A 405 11.14 -16.84 21.48
N ASP A 406 11.70 -17.13 22.65
CA ASP A 406 11.99 -18.49 23.12
C ASP A 406 11.11 -18.86 24.33
N TRP A 407 10.55 -20.07 24.31
CA TRP A 407 9.68 -20.55 25.37
C TRP A 407 10.42 -20.75 26.70
N GLU A 408 11.66 -21.25 26.68
CA GLU A 408 12.41 -21.49 27.92
C GLU A 408 12.83 -20.17 28.57
N GLU A 409 13.11 -19.12 27.78
CA GLU A 409 13.30 -17.77 28.30
C GLU A 409 12.02 -17.24 28.98
N LEU A 410 10.86 -17.37 28.33
CA LEU A 410 9.58 -16.91 28.88
C LEU A 410 9.23 -17.66 30.16
N LYS A 411 9.32 -18.98 30.15
CA LYS A 411 9.08 -19.86 31.29
C LYS A 411 9.94 -19.48 32.49
N THR A 412 11.25 -19.29 32.29
CA THR A 412 12.19 -18.88 33.34
C THR A 412 11.85 -17.50 33.92
N SER A 413 11.36 -16.60 33.07
CA SER A 413 11.00 -15.24 33.47
C SER A 413 9.69 -15.21 34.27
N LEU A 414 8.72 -16.05 33.89
CA LEU A 414 7.44 -16.22 34.60
C LEU A 414 7.62 -16.86 35.97
N THR A 415 8.43 -17.93 36.08
CA THR A 415 8.59 -18.68 37.35
C THR A 415 9.42 -17.92 38.39
N ASN A 416 10.31 -17.02 37.95
CA ASN A 416 11.16 -16.23 38.84
C ASN A 416 10.59 -14.82 39.13
N SER A 417 9.35 -14.55 38.70
CA SER A 417 8.69 -13.23 38.83
C SER A 417 9.54 -12.07 38.29
N LYS A 418 10.35 -12.33 37.24
CA LYS A 418 11.26 -11.33 36.63
C LYS A 418 10.61 -10.53 35.51
N CYS A 419 9.37 -10.86 35.13
CA CYS A 419 8.63 -10.11 34.13
C CYS A 419 8.06 -8.83 34.75
N THR A 420 8.54 -7.69 34.27
CA THR A 420 8.04 -6.35 34.57
C THR A 420 7.37 -5.79 33.32
N GLY A 421 6.24 -5.10 33.43
CA GLY A 421 5.81 -4.12 32.40
C GLY A 421 4.74 -4.50 31.37
N THR A 422 3.96 -5.58 31.56
CA THR A 422 2.72 -5.83 30.78
C THR A 422 1.78 -6.72 31.59
N ASP A 423 1.15 -6.16 32.62
CA ASP A 423 0.36 -6.94 33.58
C ASP A 423 -0.76 -7.73 32.87
N ASP A 424 -1.47 -7.14 31.91
CA ASP A 424 -2.59 -7.78 31.22
C ASP A 424 -2.17 -9.02 30.39
N LEU A 425 -1.18 -8.88 29.50
CA LEU A 425 -0.70 -9.99 28.67
C LEU A 425 0.00 -11.07 29.52
N THR A 426 0.80 -10.64 30.49
CA THR A 426 1.48 -11.57 31.40
C THR A 426 0.45 -12.37 32.20
N ASN A 427 -0.59 -11.72 32.72
CA ASN A 427 -1.67 -12.38 33.46
C ASN A 427 -2.44 -13.35 32.56
N LEU A 428 -2.74 -12.98 31.31
CA LEU A 428 -3.40 -13.86 30.36
C LEU A 428 -2.55 -15.11 30.03
N VAL A 429 -1.24 -14.96 29.88
CA VAL A 429 -0.31 -16.10 29.71
C VAL A 429 -0.32 -17.01 30.93
N LYS A 430 -0.24 -16.44 32.15
CA LYS A 430 -0.31 -17.20 33.40
C LYS A 430 -1.64 -17.94 33.54
N TYR A 431 -2.72 -17.29 33.15
CA TYR A 431 -4.06 -17.85 33.11
C TYR A 431 -4.15 -19.08 32.21
N ASP A 432 -3.73 -18.94 30.96
CA ASP A 432 -3.80 -20.00 29.95
C ASP A 432 -3.02 -21.25 30.40
N ILE A 433 -1.79 -21.06 30.88
CA ILE A 433 -0.95 -22.15 31.41
C ILE A 433 -1.65 -22.84 32.57
N THR A 434 -2.20 -22.06 33.51
CA THR A 434 -2.76 -22.60 34.75
C THR A 434 -4.07 -23.34 34.50
N LYS A 435 -4.97 -22.81 33.66
CA LYS A 435 -6.25 -23.48 33.36
C LYS A 435 -6.03 -24.76 32.57
N LEU A 436 -5.20 -24.77 31.53
CA LEU A 436 -4.90 -25.99 30.76
C LEU A 436 -4.11 -27.01 31.57
N GLY A 437 -3.19 -26.56 32.42
CA GLY A 437 -2.43 -27.45 33.28
C GLY A 437 -3.31 -28.12 34.33
N ASN A 438 -4.09 -27.33 35.09
CA ASN A 438 -4.77 -27.79 36.31
C ASN A 438 -6.19 -28.33 36.10
N GLN A 439 -6.90 -27.94 35.04
CA GLN A 439 -8.26 -28.43 34.77
C GLN A 439 -8.25 -29.42 33.60
N TYR A 440 -8.94 -30.55 33.78
CA TYR A 440 -9.18 -31.52 32.71
C TYR A 440 -10.16 -30.90 31.70
N THR A 441 -9.64 -30.05 30.82
CA THR A 441 -10.44 -29.47 29.74
C THR A 441 -10.52 -30.48 28.60
N GLY A 442 -11.71 -30.60 27.99
CA GLY A 442 -11.91 -31.48 26.83
C GLY A 442 -11.11 -31.05 25.58
N TRP A 443 -10.43 -29.90 25.65
CA TRP A 443 -9.68 -29.27 24.57
C TRP A 443 -8.16 -29.47 24.68
N MET A 444 -7.70 -30.21 25.70
CA MET A 444 -6.27 -30.48 25.88
C MET A 444 -5.71 -31.33 24.72
N PRO A 445 -4.57 -30.93 24.11
CA PRO A 445 -3.93 -31.70 23.05
C PRO A 445 -3.56 -33.11 23.50
N LYS A 446 -4.18 -34.11 22.86
CA LYS A 446 -3.87 -35.53 23.08
C LYS A 446 -2.77 -35.98 22.13
N LYS A 447 -2.05 -37.04 22.49
CA LYS A 447 -1.13 -37.69 21.55
C LYS A 447 -1.91 -38.18 20.33
N PRO A 448 -1.46 -37.87 19.10
CA PRO A 448 -2.09 -38.42 17.90
C PRO A 448 -2.17 -39.95 17.96
N SER A 449 -3.36 -40.49 17.72
CA SER A 449 -3.58 -41.94 17.67
C SER A 449 -3.34 -42.54 16.28
N LEU A 450 -3.35 -41.69 15.24
CA LEU A 450 -3.20 -42.06 13.83
C LEU A 450 -1.89 -41.50 13.30
N SER A 451 -1.21 -42.27 12.43
CA SER A 451 0.07 -41.88 11.82
C SER A 451 -0.05 -40.65 10.92
N GLU A 452 -1.24 -40.42 10.36
CA GLU A 452 -1.52 -39.37 9.41
C GLU A 452 -1.79 -38.02 10.10
N VAL A 453 -2.08 -38.05 11.41
CA VAL A 453 -2.23 -36.86 12.25
C VAL A 453 -0.86 -36.49 12.82
N GLN A 454 -0.30 -35.41 12.32
CA GLN A 454 1.04 -34.95 12.68
C GLN A 454 1.06 -34.27 14.06
N ALA A 455 0.04 -33.45 14.35
CA ALA A 455 -0.09 -32.79 15.64
C ALA A 455 -1.55 -32.48 15.99
N ILE A 456 -1.86 -32.53 17.28
CA ILE A 456 -3.07 -31.91 17.84
C ILE A 456 -2.62 -30.69 18.61
N PHE A 457 -3.30 -29.56 18.44
CA PHE A 457 -2.87 -28.29 19.02
C PHE A 457 -4.03 -27.46 19.55
N PHE A 458 -3.70 -26.56 20.46
CA PHE A 458 -4.57 -25.51 20.98
C PHE A 458 -3.78 -24.21 21.04
N GLY A 459 -4.10 -23.28 20.14
CA GLY A 459 -3.54 -21.93 20.13
C GLY A 459 -4.44 -21.00 20.94
N THR A 460 -3.88 -20.23 21.86
CA THR A 460 -4.64 -19.28 22.68
C THR A 460 -4.50 -17.86 22.14
N THR A 461 -5.37 -16.96 22.61
CA THR A 461 -5.30 -15.54 22.28
C THR A 461 -4.08 -14.83 22.87
N SER A 462 -3.42 -15.41 23.89
CA SER A 462 -2.13 -14.92 24.41
C SER A 462 -0.93 -15.28 23.52
N GLY A 463 -1.15 -15.97 22.40
CA GLY A 463 -0.08 -16.39 21.49
C GLY A 463 0.68 -17.62 21.98
N LEU A 464 0.21 -18.31 23.03
CA LEU A 464 0.70 -19.64 23.38
C LEU A 464 0.08 -20.69 22.46
N THR A 465 0.87 -21.65 22.03
CA THR A 465 0.39 -22.85 21.35
C THR A 465 0.76 -24.07 22.16
N PHE A 466 -0.23 -24.77 22.67
CA PHE A 466 -0.08 -26.06 23.32
C PHE A 466 -0.24 -27.14 22.26
N TYR A 467 0.66 -28.11 22.16
CA TYR A 467 0.56 -29.14 21.14
C TYR A 467 1.16 -30.47 21.57
N ASN A 468 0.70 -31.53 20.92
CA ASN A 468 1.25 -32.88 21.04
C ASN A 468 1.46 -33.42 19.62
N SER A 469 2.70 -33.79 19.30
CA SER A 469 3.11 -34.22 17.97
C SER A 469 3.36 -35.73 17.93
N ALA A 470 3.19 -36.32 16.75
CA ALA A 470 3.51 -37.73 16.51
C ALA A 470 5.03 -38.00 16.55
N GLY A 471 5.86 -37.00 16.21
CA GLY A 471 7.33 -37.07 16.27
C GLY A 471 7.94 -36.29 17.43
N GLU A 472 9.03 -36.80 18.02
CA GLU A 472 9.69 -36.26 19.22
C GLU A 472 10.32 -34.86 19.03
N ASN A 473 10.65 -34.47 17.80
CA ASN A 473 11.33 -33.19 17.48
C ASN A 473 10.52 -32.25 16.56
N ALA A 474 9.23 -32.51 16.36
CA ALA A 474 8.41 -31.65 15.50
C ALA A 474 8.06 -30.35 16.25
N THR A 475 8.67 -29.23 15.86
CA THR A 475 8.35 -27.91 16.40
C THR A 475 7.14 -27.33 15.67
N PHE A 476 6.01 -27.24 16.36
CA PHE A 476 4.81 -26.61 15.83
C PHE A 476 4.67 -25.21 16.45
N SER A 477 4.88 -24.18 15.63
CA SER A 477 4.72 -22.77 16.03
C SER A 477 3.54 -22.18 15.30
N THR A 478 2.63 -21.56 16.05
CA THR A 478 1.49 -20.88 15.45
C THR A 478 1.42 -19.42 15.85
N SER A 479 0.71 -18.65 15.04
CA SER A 479 0.40 -17.26 15.30
C SER A 479 -1.10 -17.06 15.15
N ILE A 480 -1.66 -16.15 15.95
CA ILE A 480 -3.08 -15.76 15.87
C ILE A 480 -3.45 -15.11 14.52
N LYS A 481 -2.45 -14.76 13.70
CA LYS A 481 -2.59 -14.23 12.34
C LYS A 481 -2.54 -15.29 11.23
N GLN A 482 -2.28 -16.55 11.57
CA GLN A 482 -2.32 -17.63 10.58
C GLN A 482 -3.76 -17.95 10.16
N GLU A 483 -3.89 -18.45 8.94
CA GLU A 483 -5.18 -18.74 8.28
C GLU A 483 -6.13 -19.58 9.16
N TYR A 484 -5.62 -20.67 9.75
CA TYR A 484 -6.44 -21.57 10.54
C TYR A 484 -7.03 -20.90 11.79
N PHE A 485 -6.31 -19.94 12.39
CA PHE A 485 -6.71 -19.27 13.62
C PHE A 485 -7.73 -18.19 13.28
N GLU A 486 -7.41 -17.31 12.33
CA GLU A 486 -8.32 -16.22 11.95
C GLU A 486 -9.64 -16.76 11.40
N ARG A 487 -9.62 -17.78 10.53
CA ARG A 487 -10.88 -18.33 9.97
C ARG A 487 -11.74 -19.01 11.03
N ALA A 488 -11.12 -19.75 11.95
CA ALA A 488 -11.85 -20.36 13.06
C ALA A 488 -12.40 -19.30 14.02
N ALA A 489 -11.63 -18.24 14.29
CA ALA A 489 -12.05 -17.10 15.11
C ALA A 489 -13.17 -16.30 14.45
N ASP A 490 -13.15 -16.11 13.12
CA ASP A 490 -14.23 -15.45 12.38
C ASP A 490 -15.56 -16.23 12.49
N SER A 491 -15.50 -17.56 12.65
CA SER A 491 -16.66 -18.46 12.81
C SER A 491 -16.94 -18.88 14.27
N TRP A 492 -16.51 -18.07 15.23
CA TRP A 492 -16.51 -18.46 16.64
C TRP A 492 -17.89 -18.69 17.26
N LYS A 493 -18.94 -18.05 16.70
CA LYS A 493 -20.32 -18.19 17.18
C LYS A 493 -20.98 -19.44 16.64
N GLU A 494 -20.69 -19.80 15.39
CA GLU A 494 -21.22 -20.97 14.71
C GLU A 494 -20.57 -22.27 15.22
N ARG A 495 -19.36 -22.17 15.79
CA ARG A 495 -18.58 -23.31 16.32
C ARG A 495 -18.37 -24.42 15.29
N THR A 496 -18.26 -24.03 14.02
CA THR A 496 -18.00 -24.91 12.89
C THR A 496 -16.54 -25.36 12.86
N ILE A 497 -16.29 -26.51 12.25
CA ILE A 497 -14.94 -26.98 11.97
C ILE A 497 -14.54 -26.39 10.61
N ILE A 498 -13.43 -25.67 10.59
CA ILE A 498 -12.88 -25.04 9.40
C ILE A 498 -11.74 -25.89 8.87
N PHE A 499 -11.82 -26.25 7.59
CA PHE A 499 -10.74 -26.94 6.89
C PHE A 499 -9.92 -25.93 6.07
N SER A 500 -8.59 -26.01 6.19
CA SER A 500 -7.65 -25.14 5.46
C SER A 500 -6.53 -25.99 4.85
N ALA A 501 -6.21 -25.80 3.58
CA ALA A 501 -5.00 -26.34 2.97
C ALA A 501 -3.80 -25.45 3.35
N ALA A 502 -3.03 -25.87 4.34
CA ALA A 502 -1.84 -25.16 4.81
C ALA A 502 -0.72 -25.20 3.77
N SER A 503 -0.56 -26.34 3.09
CA SER A 503 0.32 -26.54 1.93
C SER A 503 -0.31 -27.56 0.97
N GLN A 504 0.41 -27.95 -0.09
CA GLN A 504 -0.05 -29.02 -0.99
C GLN A 504 -0.27 -30.35 -0.25
N ASN A 505 0.56 -30.64 0.77
CA ASN A 505 0.57 -31.92 1.47
C ASN A 505 -0.01 -31.84 2.89
N GLU A 506 -0.34 -30.65 3.39
CA GLU A 506 -0.76 -30.44 4.77
C GLU A 506 -2.09 -29.71 4.85
N ALA A 507 -2.96 -30.21 5.72
CA ALA A 507 -4.26 -29.63 6.00
C ALA A 507 -4.45 -29.41 7.51
N HIS A 508 -5.19 -28.34 7.84
CA HIS A 508 -5.63 -28.04 9.19
C HIS A 508 -7.14 -28.18 9.28
N ALA A 509 -7.61 -28.85 10.32
CA ALA A 509 -9.00 -28.78 10.77
C ALA A 509 -9.03 -28.01 12.10
N SER A 510 -9.66 -26.85 12.15
CA SER A 510 -9.65 -25.97 13.33
C SER A 510 -11.05 -25.54 13.76
N ARG A 511 -11.21 -25.26 15.05
CA ARG A 511 -12.46 -24.76 15.63
C ARG A 511 -12.17 -23.81 16.79
N ALA A 512 -12.93 -22.73 16.87
CA ALA A 512 -12.87 -21.80 18.00
C ALA A 512 -13.32 -22.46 19.31
N VAL A 513 -12.64 -22.10 20.39
CA VAL A 513 -12.98 -22.45 21.76
C VAL A 513 -13.45 -21.19 22.47
N VAL A 514 -14.70 -21.22 22.91
CA VAL A 514 -15.36 -20.09 23.55
C VAL A 514 -15.48 -20.38 25.05
N GLY A 515 -14.98 -19.47 25.87
CA GLY A 515 -15.04 -19.51 27.33
C GLY A 515 -16.41 -19.08 27.87
N LYS A 516 -16.46 -18.84 29.18
CA LYS A 516 -17.64 -18.23 29.84
C LYS A 516 -17.86 -16.80 29.30
N ASP A 517 -19.09 -16.33 29.34
CA ASP A 517 -19.51 -15.00 28.87
C ASP A 517 -19.27 -14.73 27.37
N ASN A 518 -19.19 -15.80 26.58
CA ASN A 518 -19.04 -15.74 25.13
C ASN A 518 -17.76 -15.02 24.70
N VAL A 519 -16.62 -15.34 25.34
CA VAL A 519 -15.30 -14.80 25.02
C VAL A 519 -14.48 -15.85 24.26
N LEU A 520 -13.81 -15.45 23.16
CA LEU A 520 -12.91 -16.35 22.44
C LEU A 520 -11.66 -16.60 23.29
N TRP A 521 -11.45 -17.86 23.68
CA TRP A 521 -10.27 -18.24 24.46
C TRP A 521 -9.12 -18.68 23.54
N GLY A 522 -9.44 -19.35 22.43
CA GLY A 522 -8.43 -19.83 21.50
C GLY A 522 -9.04 -20.67 20.38
N VAL A 523 -8.18 -21.37 19.65
CA VAL A 523 -8.53 -22.23 18.54
C VAL A 523 -7.88 -23.59 18.76
N VAL A 524 -8.70 -24.63 18.83
CA VAL A 524 -8.23 -26.02 18.83
C VAL A 524 -8.17 -26.53 17.40
N GLY A 525 -7.19 -27.37 17.09
CA GLY A 525 -7.09 -27.95 15.77
C GLY A 525 -6.23 -29.20 15.67
N ILE A 526 -6.30 -29.79 14.48
CA ILE A 526 -5.55 -30.97 14.08
C ILE A 526 -4.76 -30.61 12.83
N HIS A 527 -3.46 -30.86 12.86
CA HIS A 527 -2.57 -30.80 11.72
C HIS A 527 -2.38 -32.21 11.18
N MET A 528 -2.74 -32.41 9.92
CA MET A 528 -2.78 -33.72 9.28
C MET A 528 -2.21 -33.67 7.87
N ASN A 529 -1.76 -34.83 7.39
CA ASN A 529 -1.41 -35.00 5.99
C ASN A 529 -2.69 -34.94 5.11
N SER A 530 -2.60 -34.27 3.97
CA SER A 530 -3.68 -34.17 2.98
C SER A 530 -4.18 -35.54 2.48
N THR A 531 -3.32 -36.57 2.51
CA THR A 531 -3.67 -37.96 2.15
C THR A 531 -4.77 -38.54 3.05
N TYR A 532 -4.81 -38.13 4.32
CA TYR A 532 -5.84 -38.59 5.25
C TYR A 532 -7.22 -38.09 4.88
N LEU A 533 -7.33 -36.81 4.47
CA LEU A 533 -8.59 -36.26 3.98
C LEU A 533 -9.04 -36.96 2.70
N LYS A 534 -8.09 -37.31 1.83
CA LYS A 534 -8.40 -38.09 0.62
C LYS A 534 -8.97 -39.47 0.97
N GLN A 535 -8.38 -40.17 1.95
CA GLN A 535 -8.90 -41.45 2.43
C GLN A 535 -10.34 -41.30 2.96
N ILE A 536 -10.59 -40.31 3.81
CA ILE A 536 -11.94 -40.04 4.36
C ILE A 536 -12.95 -39.75 3.24
N VAL A 537 -12.57 -38.98 2.22
CA VAL A 537 -13.45 -38.69 1.08
C VAL A 537 -13.73 -39.97 0.29
N ASN A 538 -12.72 -40.81 0.06
CA ASN A 538 -12.86 -42.06 -0.69
C ASN A 538 -13.74 -43.08 0.04
N GLU A 539 -13.56 -43.24 1.36
CA GLU A 539 -14.37 -44.16 2.18
C GLU A 539 -15.87 -43.82 2.14
N ASN A 540 -16.20 -42.53 2.08
CA ASN A 540 -17.59 -42.07 2.00
C ASN A 540 -18.13 -42.03 0.56
N HIS A 541 -17.25 -41.93 -0.45
CA HIS A 541 -17.60 -41.84 -1.86
C HIS A 541 -16.70 -42.72 -2.74
N ASN A 542 -17.00 -44.03 -2.79
CA ASN A 542 -16.26 -45.04 -3.58
C ASN A 542 -16.15 -44.74 -5.09
N MET A 543 -16.99 -43.85 -5.64
CA MET A 543 -16.94 -43.45 -7.06
C MET A 543 -15.69 -42.63 -7.42
N CYS A 544 -15.00 -42.07 -6.43
CA CYS A 544 -13.84 -41.19 -6.64
C CYS A 544 -12.54 -41.95 -7.01
N GLU A 545 -12.44 -43.22 -6.61
CA GLU A 545 -11.27 -44.07 -6.92
C GLU A 545 -11.49 -45.00 -8.10
N THR A 546 -12.72 -45.49 -8.28
CA THR A 546 -13.02 -46.61 -9.18
C THR A 546 -13.18 -46.23 -10.66
N ASP A 547 -13.49 -44.97 -10.95
CA ASP A 547 -13.69 -44.49 -12.32
C ASP A 547 -12.55 -43.55 -12.75
N GLU A 548 -11.82 -43.91 -13.80
CA GLU A 548 -10.72 -43.11 -14.34
C GLU A 548 -11.19 -41.75 -14.90
N GLY A 549 -12.48 -41.63 -15.24
CA GLY A 549 -13.09 -40.39 -15.74
C GLY A 549 -13.62 -39.44 -14.66
N THR A 550 -13.72 -39.87 -13.40
CA THR A 550 -14.33 -39.09 -12.31
C THR A 550 -13.26 -38.43 -11.43
N PHE A 551 -13.36 -37.11 -11.26
CA PHE A 551 -12.46 -36.31 -10.41
C PHE A 551 -13.21 -35.75 -9.21
N CYS A 552 -12.77 -36.11 -8.00
CA CYS A 552 -13.35 -35.62 -6.75
C CYS A 552 -12.45 -34.59 -6.07
N TYR A 553 -13.10 -33.54 -5.56
CA TYR A 553 -12.46 -32.42 -4.88
C TYR A 553 -13.23 -32.09 -3.61
N LEU A 554 -12.50 -31.90 -2.51
CA LEU A 554 -12.99 -31.24 -1.32
C LEU A 554 -12.65 -29.75 -1.44
N VAL A 555 -13.66 -28.90 -1.55
CA VAL A 555 -13.52 -27.47 -1.79
C VAL A 555 -14.10 -26.70 -0.60
N ASP A 556 -13.43 -25.65 -0.16
CA ASP A 556 -13.88 -24.81 0.95
C ASP A 556 -14.87 -23.71 0.54
N GLU A 557 -15.34 -22.92 1.49
CA GLU A 557 -16.35 -21.87 1.30
C GLU A 557 -15.90 -20.71 0.40
N ASN A 558 -14.59 -20.56 0.15
CA ASN A 558 -14.07 -19.56 -0.80
C ASN A 558 -13.64 -20.18 -2.14
N GLY A 559 -13.88 -21.48 -2.35
CA GLY A 559 -13.55 -22.14 -3.60
C GLY A 559 -12.09 -22.60 -3.69
N TYR A 560 -11.36 -22.75 -2.57
CA TYR A 560 -10.03 -23.34 -2.57
C TYR A 560 -10.10 -24.85 -2.35
N ILE A 561 -9.25 -25.59 -3.07
CA ILE A 561 -9.16 -27.04 -2.96
C ILE A 561 -8.44 -27.39 -1.66
N VAL A 562 -9.14 -28.08 -0.75
CA VAL A 562 -8.57 -28.59 0.52
C VAL A 562 -7.91 -29.95 0.30
N SER A 563 -8.57 -30.83 -0.46
CA SER A 563 -8.08 -32.16 -0.78
C SER A 563 -8.59 -32.59 -2.15
N SER A 564 -7.77 -33.33 -2.90
CA SER A 564 -8.12 -33.82 -4.23
C SER A 564 -7.36 -35.10 -4.57
N LYS A 565 -7.78 -35.78 -5.65
CA LYS A 565 -7.09 -36.98 -6.15
C LYS A 565 -5.62 -36.73 -6.49
N LYS A 566 -5.30 -35.52 -7.03
CA LYS A 566 -3.96 -35.06 -7.42
C LYS A 566 -3.46 -33.98 -6.44
N GLU A 567 -2.59 -34.36 -5.51
CA GLU A 567 -2.15 -33.49 -4.40
C GLU A 567 -1.52 -32.16 -4.83
N GLU A 568 -0.92 -32.09 -6.02
CA GLU A 568 -0.37 -30.86 -6.60
C GLU A 568 -1.40 -29.71 -6.69
N LYS A 569 -2.69 -30.05 -6.83
CA LYS A 569 -3.81 -29.09 -6.92
C LYS A 569 -4.27 -28.57 -5.56
N ASN A 570 -3.84 -29.18 -4.45
CA ASN A 570 -4.28 -28.77 -3.12
C ASN A 570 -3.78 -27.36 -2.80
N GLY A 571 -4.68 -26.53 -2.29
CA GLY A 571 -4.44 -25.12 -2.01
C GLY A 571 -4.61 -24.18 -3.20
N GLU A 572 -4.81 -24.69 -4.41
CA GLU A 572 -5.15 -23.87 -5.58
C GLU A 572 -6.62 -23.45 -5.58
N PHE A 573 -6.93 -22.37 -6.31
CA PHE A 573 -8.31 -21.93 -6.51
C PHE A 573 -9.00 -22.88 -7.50
N PHE A 574 -10.15 -23.44 -7.10
CA PHE A 574 -10.86 -24.43 -7.88
C PHE A 574 -11.24 -23.92 -9.28
N GLY A 575 -11.61 -22.64 -9.41
CA GLY A 575 -11.92 -22.04 -10.72
C GLY A 575 -10.72 -21.87 -11.66
N ALA A 576 -9.48 -21.91 -11.16
CA ALA A 576 -8.29 -21.93 -12.01
C ALA A 576 -8.04 -23.33 -12.58
N VAL A 577 -8.43 -24.37 -11.83
CA VAL A 577 -8.27 -25.77 -12.22
C VAL A 577 -9.44 -26.26 -13.08
N GLU A 578 -10.68 -26.04 -12.62
CA GLU A 578 -11.93 -26.53 -13.20
C GLU A 578 -12.90 -25.35 -13.47
N GLY A 579 -12.47 -24.39 -14.30
CA GLY A 579 -13.19 -23.14 -14.51
C GLY A 579 -14.63 -23.29 -15.04
N ASN A 580 -14.91 -24.32 -15.86
CA ASN A 580 -16.26 -24.59 -16.35
C ASN A 580 -17.20 -25.01 -15.22
N VAL A 581 -16.75 -25.94 -14.36
CA VAL A 581 -17.54 -26.43 -13.22
C VAL A 581 -17.77 -25.29 -12.23
N MET A 582 -16.74 -24.50 -11.93
CA MET A 582 -16.88 -23.35 -11.04
C MET A 582 -17.91 -22.33 -11.56
N ARG A 583 -17.94 -22.08 -12.88
CA ARG A 583 -18.95 -21.21 -13.50
C ARG A 583 -20.36 -21.78 -13.34
N ASP A 584 -20.53 -23.08 -13.48
CA ASP A 584 -21.84 -23.73 -13.29
C ASP A 584 -22.30 -23.68 -11.82
N LEU A 585 -21.38 -23.88 -10.87
CA LEU A 585 -21.67 -23.71 -9.44
C LEU A 585 -22.09 -22.27 -9.10
N ILE A 586 -21.48 -21.27 -9.74
CA ILE A 586 -21.92 -19.87 -9.62
C ILE A 586 -23.31 -19.68 -10.24
N ASN A 587 -23.56 -20.23 -11.43
CA ASN A 587 -24.87 -20.14 -12.09
C ASN A 587 -25.99 -20.81 -11.28
N GLN A 588 -25.67 -21.88 -10.55
CA GLN A 588 -26.58 -22.58 -9.63
C GLN A 588 -26.68 -21.92 -8.25
N SER A 589 -26.03 -20.76 -8.04
CA SER A 589 -26.03 -20.04 -6.76
C SER A 589 -25.44 -20.83 -5.58
N VAL A 590 -24.54 -21.79 -5.85
CA VAL A 590 -23.75 -22.47 -4.81
C VAL A 590 -22.64 -21.55 -4.31
N TYR A 591 -22.02 -20.77 -5.22
CA TYR A 591 -21.03 -19.75 -4.89
C TYR A 591 -21.46 -18.39 -5.42
N GLU A 592 -21.12 -17.33 -4.69
CA GLU A 592 -21.26 -15.95 -5.14
C GLU A 592 -19.91 -15.40 -5.63
N LYS A 593 -19.93 -14.70 -6.77
CA LYS A 593 -18.73 -14.15 -7.39
C LYS A 593 -18.59 -12.66 -7.05
N TYR A 594 -17.47 -12.33 -6.40
CA TYR A 594 -17.04 -10.95 -6.18
C TYR A 594 -15.82 -10.63 -7.03
N ASN A 595 -15.79 -9.43 -7.60
CA ASN A 595 -14.65 -8.93 -8.38
C ASN A 595 -13.95 -7.82 -7.60
N PHE A 596 -12.62 -7.86 -7.58
CA PHE A 596 -11.79 -6.77 -7.06
C PHE A 596 -10.53 -6.63 -7.94
N THR A 597 -9.83 -5.50 -7.82
CA THR A 597 -8.63 -5.21 -8.60
C THR A 597 -7.44 -5.06 -7.66
N ASP A 598 -6.45 -5.94 -7.77
CA ASP A 598 -5.17 -5.79 -7.05
C ASP A 598 -4.28 -4.78 -7.79
N VAL A 599 -4.31 -3.52 -7.35
CA VAL A 599 -3.50 -2.42 -7.92
C VAL A 599 -1.99 -2.57 -7.65
N GLN A 600 -1.58 -3.56 -6.85
CA GLN A 600 -0.20 -3.86 -6.50
C GLN A 600 0.26 -5.21 -7.11
N ALA A 601 -0.48 -5.76 -8.07
CA ALA A 601 -0.05 -6.95 -8.79
C ALA A 601 1.07 -6.62 -9.78
N THR A 602 2.05 -7.53 -9.89
CA THR A 602 3.07 -7.49 -10.94
C THR A 602 2.65 -8.40 -12.09
N CYS A 603 2.89 -7.96 -13.32
CA CYS A 603 2.68 -8.75 -14.52
C CYS A 603 3.92 -8.67 -15.40
N GLU A 604 4.21 -9.74 -16.15
CA GLU A 604 5.23 -9.68 -17.18
C GLU A 604 4.79 -8.65 -18.24
N PRO A 605 5.69 -7.76 -18.66
CA PRO A 605 5.36 -6.81 -19.72
C PRO A 605 5.03 -7.63 -20.97
N THR A 606 3.80 -7.47 -21.48
CA THR A 606 3.47 -7.98 -22.80
C THR A 606 4.46 -7.37 -23.78
N PRO A 607 5.19 -8.17 -24.59
CA PRO A 607 5.99 -7.60 -25.65
C PRO A 607 5.05 -6.74 -26.49
N GLU A 608 5.33 -5.44 -26.59
CA GLU A 608 4.59 -4.58 -27.49
C GLU A 608 4.63 -5.26 -28.86
N GLU A 609 3.45 -5.59 -29.40
CA GLU A 609 3.29 -6.06 -30.77
C GLU A 609 3.69 -4.91 -31.70
N SER A 610 4.99 -4.68 -31.80
CA SER A 610 5.59 -4.04 -32.94
C SER A 610 5.34 -4.98 -34.10
N SER A 611 4.30 -4.66 -34.87
CA SER A 611 3.97 -5.23 -36.17
C SER A 611 5.21 -5.85 -36.82
N SER A 612 5.16 -7.14 -37.15
CA SER A 612 6.24 -7.96 -37.70
C SER A 612 6.95 -7.33 -38.91
N SER A 613 6.31 -6.35 -39.55
CA SER A 613 6.80 -5.52 -40.64
C SER A 613 8.01 -4.65 -40.29
N ILE A 614 8.17 -4.20 -39.03
CA ILE A 614 9.30 -3.35 -38.62
C ILE A 614 10.60 -4.15 -38.45
N ARG A 615 10.53 -5.41 -37.99
CA ARG A 615 11.70 -6.28 -37.79
C ARG A 615 12.39 -6.68 -39.10
N LEU A 616 11.67 -6.70 -40.22
CA LEU A 616 12.23 -6.97 -41.56
C LEU A 616 13.03 -5.79 -42.13
N LEU A 617 12.75 -4.57 -41.66
CA LEU A 617 13.42 -3.34 -42.12
C LEU A 617 14.59 -2.92 -41.21
N ASP A 618 14.70 -3.48 -40.00
CA ASP A 618 15.74 -3.17 -39.02
C ASP A 618 17.19 -3.35 -39.56
N PRO A 619 17.50 -4.39 -40.37
CA PRO A 619 18.81 -4.51 -41.00
C PRO A 619 19.05 -3.41 -42.04
N PHE A 620 18.04 -3.04 -42.82
CA PHE A 620 18.14 -1.98 -43.83
C PHE A 620 18.32 -0.61 -43.17
N PHE A 621 17.59 -0.32 -42.09
CA PHE A 621 17.77 0.92 -41.33
C PHE A 621 19.14 0.99 -40.66
N SER A 622 19.65 -0.13 -40.15
CA SER A 622 21.01 -0.23 -39.59
C SER A 622 22.09 0.04 -40.65
N VAL A 623 21.94 -0.51 -41.86
CA VAL A 623 22.84 -0.27 -42.99
C VAL A 623 22.76 1.18 -43.48
N VAL A 624 21.56 1.76 -43.57
CA VAL A 624 21.38 3.17 -43.97
C VAL A 624 21.96 4.12 -42.92
N ASN A 625 21.80 3.82 -41.63
CA ASN A 625 22.40 4.62 -40.55
C ASN A 625 23.92 4.49 -40.53
N TYR A 626 24.47 3.30 -40.79
CA TYR A 626 25.90 3.10 -40.96
C TYR A 626 26.44 3.87 -42.17
N ALA A 627 25.75 3.82 -43.31
CA ALA A 627 26.10 4.59 -44.51
C ALA A 627 26.03 6.10 -44.26
N LYS A 628 24.98 6.59 -43.57
CA LYS A 628 24.88 8.00 -43.14
C LYS A 628 26.05 8.40 -42.25
N TRP A 629 26.37 7.60 -41.24
CA TRP A 629 27.52 7.85 -40.37
C TRP A 629 28.84 7.88 -41.15
N TRP A 630 29.05 6.92 -42.07
CA TRP A 630 30.24 6.88 -42.93
C TRP A 630 30.36 8.13 -43.81
N THR A 631 29.27 8.55 -44.46
CA THR A 631 29.26 9.76 -45.31
C THR A 631 29.47 11.04 -44.52
N GLN A 632 29.01 11.11 -43.26
CA GLN A 632 29.25 12.25 -42.37
C GLN A 632 30.69 12.28 -41.84
N THR A 633 31.35 11.13 -41.73
CA THR A 633 32.73 11.01 -41.22
C THR A 633 33.77 11.31 -42.30
N ILE A 634 33.43 11.13 -43.58
CA ILE A 634 34.30 11.46 -44.73
C ILE A 634 34.15 12.94 -45.16
N ALA A 635 33.10 13.63 -44.70
CA ALA A 635 32.85 15.05 -44.97
C ALA A 635 33.47 16.00 -43.92
N LEU A 636 34.31 15.48 -43.02
CA LEU A 636 35.22 16.19 -42.10
C LEU A 636 36.66 15.81 -42.48
#